data_AF-Q9SCV1-F1
#
_entry.id   AF-Q9SCV1-F1
#
_cell.length_a   1.000
_cell.length_b   1.000
_cell.length_c   1.000
_cell.angle_alpha   90.00
_cell.angle_beta   90.00
_cell.angle_gamma   90.00
#
_symmetry.space_group_name_H-M   'P 1'
#
loop_
_entity.id
_entity.type
_entity.pdbx_description
1 polymer ?
#
loop_
_entity_poly.entity_id
_entity_poly.type
_entity_poly.pdbx_seq_one_letter_code
_entity_poly.pdbx_strand_id
1 'polypeptide(L)'
;MRKHSLDRWLLTAVLVVLLSSSSSFAAKKDAKKKKKSNKEVTYDGTSLIIDGKRELLYSGSIHYPRSTPEMWPSIIKRAKQGGLNTIQTYVFWNVHEPQQGKFNFSGRADLVKFIKLIQKNGMYVTLRLGPFIQAEWTHGGLPYWLREVPGIFFRTDNKQFKEHTERYVRMILDKMKEERLFASQGGPIILGQIENEYSAVQRAYKQDGLNYIKWASNLVDSMKLGIPWVMCKQNDAPDPMINACNGRHCGDTFPGPNRENKPSLWTENWTTQFRVFGDPPTQRSVEDIAYSVARFFSKNGTHVNYYMYHGGTNFGRTSAHYVTTRYYDDAPLDEYGLEKEPKYGHLKHLHNALNLCKKPLLWGQPKTEKPGKDTEIRYYEQPGTKTCAAFLANNNTEAAETIKFKGREYVIAPRSISILPDCKTVVYNTAQIVSQHTSRNFMKSKKANKKFDFKVFTETLPSKLEGNSYIPVELYGLTKDKTDYGWYTTSFKVHKNHLPTKKGVKTFVRIASLGHALHAWLNGEYLGSGHGSHEEKSFVFQKQVTLKAGENHLVMLGVLTGFPDSGSYMEHRYTGPRGISILGLTSGTLDLTESSKWGNKIGMEGEKLGIHTEEGLKKVEWKKFTGKAPGLTWYQTYFDAPESVSAATIRMHGMGKGLIWVNGEGVGRYWQSFLSPLGQPTQIEYHIPRSFLKPKKNLLVIFEEEPNVKPELMDFAIVNRDTVCSYVGENYTPSVRHWTRKKDQVQAITDNVSLTATLKCSGTKKIAAVEFASFGNPIGVCGNFTLGTCNAPVSKQVIEKHCLGKAECVIPVNKSTFQQDKKDSCKNVVKMLAVQVKCGRGKKN
;
A
#
# COMPACT_ATOMS: atom_id res chain seq x y z
N MET A 1 53.98 -22.09 67.61
CA MET A 1 53.42 -23.42 67.93
C MET A 1 51.98 -23.49 67.43
N ARG A 2 51.66 -24.56 66.67
CA ARG A 2 50.34 -24.98 66.14
C ARG A 2 49.48 -23.96 65.38
N LYS A 3 49.63 -24.05 64.04
CA LYS A 3 48.61 -23.72 63.04
C LYS A 3 47.35 -24.57 63.28
N HIS A 4 46.19 -23.97 63.42
CA HIS A 4 44.92 -24.60 63.01
C HIS A 4 43.97 -23.56 62.40
N SER A 5 43.91 -23.66 61.07
CA SER A 5 42.85 -23.33 60.13
C SER A 5 41.56 -22.71 60.69
N LEU A 6 41.36 -21.43 60.36
CA LEU A 6 40.06 -20.81 60.22
C LEU A 6 39.37 -21.40 58.99
N ASP A 7 38.37 -22.27 59.18
CA ASP A 7 37.31 -22.47 58.18
C ASP A 7 36.15 -23.26 58.79
N ARG A 8 35.36 -22.61 59.66
CA ARG A 8 34.11 -23.20 60.18
C ARG A 8 32.92 -22.26 60.30
N TRP A 9 32.99 -21.04 59.77
CA TRP A 9 31.86 -20.07 59.90
C TRP A 9 31.28 -19.56 58.57
N LEU A 10 31.58 -20.22 57.45
CA LEU A 10 30.91 -19.95 56.15
C LEU A 10 29.93 -21.04 55.70
N LEU A 11 29.84 -22.17 56.43
CA LEU A 11 28.93 -23.26 56.08
C LEU A 11 27.50 -23.12 56.64
N THR A 12 27.24 -22.17 57.53
CA THR A 12 25.88 -21.97 58.09
C THR A 12 25.01 -21.04 57.24
N ALA A 13 25.58 -20.27 56.30
CA ALA A 13 24.81 -19.37 55.43
C ALA A 13 24.32 -20.03 54.12
N VAL A 14 24.89 -21.19 53.72
CA VAL A 14 24.47 -21.92 52.51
C VAL A 14 23.40 -22.98 52.81
N LEU A 15 23.22 -23.36 54.08
CA LEU A 15 22.28 -24.42 54.47
C LEU A 15 20.81 -23.97 54.62
N VAL A 16 20.51 -22.67 54.55
CA VAL A 16 19.10 -22.18 54.49
C VAL A 16 18.60 -22.05 53.04
N VAL A 17 19.46 -22.22 52.03
CA VAL A 17 19.07 -22.25 50.60
C VAL A 17 18.90 -23.67 50.06
N LEU A 18 19.10 -24.73 50.87
CA LEU A 18 19.06 -26.12 50.40
C LEU A 18 18.08 -27.06 51.14
N LEU A 19 17.10 -26.53 51.89
CA LEU A 19 16.09 -27.36 52.57
C LEU A 19 14.64 -27.11 52.14
N SER A 20 14.43 -26.76 50.86
CA SER A 20 13.13 -26.89 50.20
C SER A 20 13.30 -27.45 48.78
N SER A 21 13.91 -28.64 48.68
CA SER A 21 14.04 -29.39 47.44
C SER A 21 13.82 -30.88 47.68
N SER A 22 12.60 -31.26 48.05
CA SER A 22 12.15 -32.66 48.06
C SER A 22 10.62 -32.76 48.12
N SER A 23 9.94 -32.11 47.17
CA SER A 23 8.58 -32.52 46.77
C SER A 23 8.35 -32.14 45.31
N SER A 24 9.25 -32.61 44.44
CA SER A 24 8.97 -32.74 43.03
C SER A 24 7.89 -33.81 42.87
N PHE A 25 6.63 -33.46 43.19
CA PHE A 25 5.51 -34.09 42.53
C PHE A 25 5.74 -33.82 41.05
N ALA A 26 6.22 -34.85 40.36
CA ALA A 26 6.15 -34.99 38.93
C ALA A 26 4.66 -35.00 38.57
N ALA A 27 4.02 -33.83 38.65
CA ALA A 27 2.90 -33.51 37.81
C ALA A 27 3.47 -33.56 36.40
N LYS A 28 3.36 -34.75 35.80
CA LYS A 28 3.28 -34.91 34.36
C LYS A 28 2.34 -33.79 33.91
N LYS A 29 2.92 -32.68 33.46
CA LYS A 29 2.28 -31.81 32.51
C LYS A 29 2.13 -32.71 31.29
N ASP A 30 1.06 -33.49 31.29
CA ASP A 30 0.22 -33.59 30.13
C ASP A 30 -0.11 -32.15 29.76
N ALA A 31 0.84 -31.50 29.08
CA ALA A 31 0.51 -30.68 27.96
C ALA A 31 -0.29 -31.61 27.06
N LYS A 32 -1.59 -31.74 27.37
CA LYS A 32 -2.62 -31.98 26.39
C LYS A 32 -2.32 -30.91 25.34
N LYS A 33 -1.46 -31.25 24.38
CA LYS A 33 -1.49 -30.69 23.04
C LYS A 33 -2.97 -30.80 22.75
N LYS A 34 -3.72 -29.69 22.88
CA LYS A 34 -5.06 -29.61 22.34
C LYS A 34 -4.84 -30.12 20.93
N LYS A 35 -5.31 -31.34 20.62
CA LYS A 35 -5.36 -31.83 19.24
C LYS A 35 -5.95 -30.63 18.52
N LYS A 36 -5.18 -30.02 17.60
CA LYS A 36 -5.70 -28.94 16.78
C LYS A 36 -6.96 -29.54 16.15
N SER A 37 -8.13 -29.16 16.63
CA SER A 37 -9.38 -29.61 16.02
C SER A 37 -9.29 -29.17 14.58
N ASN A 38 -9.62 -30.08 13.65
CA ASN A 38 -9.81 -29.68 12.27
C ASN A 38 -10.89 -28.59 12.29
N LYS A 39 -10.52 -27.35 11.97
CA LYS A 39 -11.45 -26.24 11.97
C LYS A 39 -12.19 -26.29 10.66
N GLU A 40 -13.43 -26.71 10.70
CA GLU A 40 -14.31 -26.58 9.56
C GLU A 40 -14.64 -25.10 9.33
N VAL A 41 -14.58 -24.66 8.08
CA VAL A 41 -15.05 -23.33 7.67
C VAL A 41 -16.19 -23.53 6.68
N THR A 42 -17.39 -23.18 7.12
CA THR A 42 -18.61 -23.20 6.30
C THR A 42 -19.19 -21.79 6.21
N TYR A 43 -20.34 -21.64 5.57
CA TYR A 43 -21.02 -20.37 5.43
C TYR A 43 -22.53 -20.57 5.26
N ASP A 44 -23.26 -19.50 5.48
CA ASP A 44 -24.68 -19.37 5.13
C ASP A 44 -24.98 -17.94 4.65
N GLY A 45 -26.26 -17.60 4.48
CA GLY A 45 -26.71 -16.28 4.03
C GLY A 45 -26.33 -15.11 4.94
N THR A 46 -25.81 -15.38 6.14
CA THR A 46 -25.40 -14.35 7.09
C THR A 46 -23.88 -14.20 7.13
N SER A 47 -23.13 -15.28 7.41
CA SER A 47 -21.69 -15.15 7.67
C SER A 47 -20.89 -16.39 7.29
N LEU A 48 -19.55 -16.23 7.26
CA LEU A 48 -18.66 -17.38 7.45
C LEU A 48 -18.85 -17.94 8.87
N ILE A 49 -18.72 -19.26 9.01
CA ILE A 49 -18.81 -20.00 10.26
C ILE A 49 -17.46 -20.71 10.43
N ILE A 50 -16.68 -20.28 11.41
CA ILE A 50 -15.31 -20.77 11.64
C ILE A 50 -15.34 -21.59 12.92
N ASP A 51 -15.12 -22.90 12.82
CA ASP A 51 -15.12 -23.81 14.00
C ASP A 51 -16.45 -23.70 14.78
N GLY A 52 -17.57 -23.76 14.04
CA GLY A 52 -18.94 -23.64 14.58
C GLY A 52 -19.33 -22.22 15.02
N LYS A 53 -18.47 -21.21 14.87
CA LYS A 53 -18.70 -19.86 15.38
C LYS A 53 -18.84 -18.83 14.27
N ARG A 54 -19.95 -18.06 14.30
CA ARG A 54 -20.11 -16.86 13.48
C ARG A 54 -19.19 -15.73 13.96
N GLU A 55 -18.51 -15.08 13.02
CA GLU A 55 -17.59 -13.99 13.28
C GLU A 55 -17.82 -12.80 12.34
N LEU A 56 -17.61 -11.59 12.85
CA LEU A 56 -17.43 -10.41 12.01
C LEU A 56 -15.96 -10.33 11.65
N LEU A 57 -15.63 -10.26 10.37
CA LEU A 57 -14.26 -10.26 9.89
C LEU A 57 -13.83 -8.87 9.46
N TYR A 58 -12.88 -8.32 10.19
CA TYR A 58 -12.19 -7.08 9.85
C TYR A 58 -10.83 -7.48 9.30
N SER A 59 -10.74 -7.47 7.98
CA SER A 59 -9.58 -7.88 7.22
C SER A 59 -8.80 -6.67 6.71
N GLY A 60 -7.50 -6.83 6.52
CA GLY A 60 -6.66 -5.82 5.91
C GLY A 60 -5.67 -6.44 4.93
N SER A 61 -5.55 -5.84 3.76
CA SER A 61 -4.61 -6.31 2.75
C SER A 61 -3.20 -5.84 3.05
N ILE A 62 -2.29 -6.80 3.10
CA ILE A 62 -0.86 -6.60 3.36
C ILE A 62 -0.08 -7.46 2.36
N HIS A 63 0.59 -6.83 1.42
CA HIS A 63 1.37 -7.52 0.40
C HIS A 63 2.79 -7.81 0.90
N TYR A 64 3.05 -9.06 1.27
CA TYR A 64 4.34 -9.48 1.83
C TYR A 64 5.57 -9.09 0.96
N PRO A 65 5.54 -9.06 -0.40
CA PRO A 65 6.71 -8.67 -1.18
C PRO A 65 7.00 -7.17 -1.15
N ARG A 66 6.04 -6.33 -0.73
CA ARG A 66 6.19 -4.86 -0.64
C ARG A 66 6.77 -4.41 0.70
N SER A 67 7.26 -5.34 1.50
CA SER A 67 7.96 -5.08 2.76
C SER A 67 8.99 -6.17 3.00
N THR A 68 10.00 -5.88 3.80
CA THR A 68 11.02 -6.87 4.10
C THR A 68 10.56 -7.83 5.21
N PRO A 69 11.09 -9.05 5.29
CA PRO A 69 10.75 -10.00 6.35
C PRO A 69 10.90 -9.46 7.77
N GLU A 70 11.82 -8.51 7.98
CA GLU A 70 12.07 -7.84 9.26
C GLU A 70 10.93 -6.89 9.65
N MET A 71 10.21 -6.34 8.67
CA MET A 71 9.07 -5.46 8.89
C MET A 71 7.80 -6.22 9.25
N TRP A 72 7.60 -7.43 8.69
CA TRP A 72 6.34 -8.17 8.80
C TRP A 72 5.83 -8.35 10.24
N PRO A 73 6.65 -8.72 11.25
CA PRO A 73 6.15 -8.88 12.61
C PRO A 73 5.55 -7.59 13.17
N SER A 74 6.15 -6.44 12.87
CA SER A 74 5.68 -5.14 13.35
C SER A 74 4.37 -4.73 12.66
N ILE A 75 4.29 -4.92 11.34
CA ILE A 75 3.11 -4.64 10.53
C ILE A 75 1.92 -5.50 11.00
N ILE A 76 2.12 -6.82 11.14
CA ILE A 76 1.10 -7.77 11.59
C ILE A 76 0.62 -7.44 13.01
N LYS A 77 1.55 -7.09 13.91
CA LYS A 77 1.21 -6.70 15.28
C LYS A 77 0.36 -5.44 15.31
N ARG A 78 0.72 -4.41 14.52
CA ARG A 78 -0.06 -3.16 14.43
C ARG A 78 -1.42 -3.40 13.77
N ALA A 79 -1.50 -4.22 12.73
CA ALA A 79 -2.78 -4.62 12.13
C ALA A 79 -3.73 -5.22 13.17
N LYS A 80 -3.25 -6.17 13.98
CA LYS A 80 -4.02 -6.73 15.11
C LYS A 80 -4.42 -5.67 16.13
N GLN A 81 -3.48 -4.83 16.54
CA GLN A 81 -3.72 -3.77 17.52
C GLN A 81 -4.70 -2.69 16.99
N GLY A 82 -4.78 -2.53 15.68
CA GLY A 82 -5.72 -1.68 14.96
C GLY A 82 -7.13 -2.25 14.84
N GLY A 83 -7.39 -3.45 15.37
CA GLY A 83 -8.72 -4.06 15.39
C GLY A 83 -8.94 -5.15 14.35
N LEU A 84 -7.96 -5.41 13.47
CA LEU A 84 -8.07 -6.51 12.51
C LEU A 84 -7.99 -7.87 13.21
N ASN A 85 -8.81 -8.81 12.73
CA ASN A 85 -8.75 -10.22 13.11
C ASN A 85 -8.35 -11.13 11.93
N THR A 86 -8.26 -10.57 10.73
CA THR A 86 -7.94 -11.28 9.50
C THR A 86 -6.92 -10.46 8.70
N ILE A 87 -5.96 -11.12 8.05
CA ILE A 87 -5.07 -10.50 7.08
C ILE A 87 -5.36 -11.13 5.72
N GLN A 88 -5.50 -10.28 4.71
CA GLN A 88 -5.63 -10.70 3.33
C GLN A 88 -4.29 -10.49 2.61
N THR A 89 -3.90 -11.42 1.76
CA THR A 89 -2.75 -11.21 0.86
C THR A 89 -3.00 -11.84 -0.50
N TYR A 90 -2.52 -11.16 -1.53
CA TYR A 90 -2.31 -11.78 -2.84
C TYR A 90 -1.16 -12.77 -2.81
N VAL A 91 -1.05 -13.63 -3.83
CA VAL A 91 0.16 -14.41 -4.13
C VAL A 91 0.69 -13.98 -5.49
N PHE A 92 1.96 -13.60 -5.55
CA PHE A 92 2.57 -12.95 -6.71
C PHE A 92 3.24 -14.00 -7.60
N TRP A 93 2.58 -14.44 -8.67
CA TRP A 93 3.09 -15.53 -9.53
C TRP A 93 4.49 -15.22 -10.05
N ASN A 94 4.75 -14.03 -10.59
CA ASN A 94 6.07 -13.65 -11.10
C ASN A 94 7.18 -13.58 -10.04
N VAL A 95 6.83 -13.37 -8.77
CA VAL A 95 7.78 -13.44 -7.64
C VAL A 95 8.09 -14.89 -7.28
N HIS A 96 7.07 -15.74 -7.33
CA HIS A 96 7.17 -17.15 -6.97
C HIS A 96 7.71 -18.04 -8.09
N GLU A 97 7.53 -17.69 -9.36
CA GLU A 97 8.02 -18.42 -10.52
C GLU A 97 8.71 -17.46 -11.51
N PRO A 98 9.83 -16.83 -11.12
CA PRO A 98 10.53 -15.85 -11.97
C PRO A 98 11.09 -16.47 -13.27
N GLN A 99 11.31 -17.78 -13.27
CA GLN A 99 11.63 -18.59 -14.43
C GLN A 99 10.71 -19.81 -14.41
N GLN A 100 10.22 -20.23 -15.57
CA GLN A 100 9.32 -21.37 -15.70
C GLN A 100 9.88 -22.60 -14.97
N GLY A 101 9.06 -23.20 -14.10
CA GLY A 101 9.38 -24.36 -13.28
C GLY A 101 10.34 -24.10 -12.11
N LYS A 102 10.89 -22.88 -11.93
CA LYS A 102 11.80 -22.56 -10.83
C LYS A 102 11.13 -21.69 -9.79
N PHE A 103 10.72 -22.31 -8.69
CA PHE A 103 9.98 -21.63 -7.63
C PHE A 103 10.87 -20.96 -6.58
N ASN A 104 10.44 -19.78 -6.10
CA ASN A 104 11.10 -19.02 -5.04
C ASN A 104 10.16 -18.79 -3.84
N PHE A 105 10.62 -19.17 -2.65
CA PHE A 105 9.94 -18.94 -1.36
C PHE A 105 10.91 -18.37 -0.31
N SER A 106 11.94 -17.64 -0.75
CA SER A 106 12.96 -17.06 0.11
C SER A 106 12.83 -15.54 0.23
N GLY A 107 13.41 -14.96 1.28
CA GLY A 107 13.42 -13.50 1.48
C GLY A 107 12.02 -12.88 1.45
N ARG A 108 11.82 -11.88 0.59
CA ARG A 108 10.51 -11.23 0.38
C ARG A 108 9.45 -12.12 -0.29
N ALA A 109 9.85 -13.27 -0.84
CA ALA A 109 8.96 -14.27 -1.43
C ALA A 109 8.50 -15.35 -0.44
N ASP A 110 8.92 -15.31 0.83
CA ASP A 110 8.59 -16.35 1.82
C ASP A 110 7.15 -16.25 2.36
N LEU A 111 6.21 -16.68 1.53
CA LEU A 111 4.77 -16.72 1.83
C LEU A 111 4.46 -17.61 3.05
N VAL A 112 5.15 -18.74 3.18
CA VAL A 112 4.94 -19.69 4.28
C VAL A 112 5.27 -19.03 5.62
N LYS A 113 6.43 -18.39 5.73
CA LYS A 113 6.82 -17.66 6.94
C LYS A 113 5.86 -16.52 7.23
N PHE A 114 5.43 -15.78 6.20
CA PHE A 114 4.46 -14.70 6.38
C PHE A 114 3.13 -15.21 6.98
N ILE A 115 2.56 -16.29 6.44
CA ILE A 115 1.32 -16.89 6.96
C ILE A 115 1.52 -17.45 8.38
N LYS A 116 2.66 -18.10 8.66
CA LYS A 116 2.99 -18.57 10.02
C LYS A 116 3.10 -17.42 11.02
N LEU A 117 3.61 -16.25 10.61
CA LEU A 117 3.64 -15.05 11.48
C LEU A 117 2.23 -14.53 11.78
N ILE A 118 1.31 -14.58 10.82
CA ILE A 118 -0.10 -14.22 11.03
C ILE A 118 -0.74 -15.19 12.02
N GLN A 119 -0.52 -16.50 11.85
CA GLN A 119 -1.00 -17.53 12.78
C GLN A 119 -0.44 -17.33 14.20
N LYS A 120 0.86 -17.01 14.33
CA LYS A 120 1.49 -16.72 15.63
C LYS A 120 0.86 -15.52 16.34
N ASN A 121 0.30 -14.58 15.58
CA ASN A 121 -0.46 -13.46 16.13
C ASN A 121 -1.95 -13.80 16.38
N GLY A 122 -2.38 -15.04 16.15
CA GLY A 122 -3.75 -15.49 16.39
C GLY A 122 -4.79 -14.84 15.47
N MET A 123 -4.39 -14.49 14.25
CA MET A 123 -5.27 -13.93 13.23
C MET A 123 -5.54 -14.95 12.12
N TYR A 124 -6.65 -14.75 11.41
CA TYR A 124 -7.02 -15.52 10.24
C TYR A 124 -6.33 -15.00 8.97
N VAL A 125 -6.34 -15.81 7.92
CA VAL A 125 -5.84 -15.46 6.59
C VAL A 125 -6.91 -15.65 5.53
N THR A 126 -7.08 -14.63 4.69
CA THR A 126 -7.71 -14.75 3.37
C THR A 126 -6.60 -14.81 2.33
N LEU A 127 -6.45 -15.94 1.65
CA LEU A 127 -5.42 -16.14 0.63
C LEU A 127 -6.00 -15.85 -0.75
N ARG A 128 -5.68 -14.69 -1.32
CA ARG A 128 -6.06 -14.36 -2.70
C ARG A 128 -5.00 -14.88 -3.64
N LEU A 129 -5.16 -16.10 -4.13
CA LEU A 129 -4.11 -16.79 -4.85
C LEU A 129 -3.77 -16.14 -6.19
N GLY A 130 -4.75 -15.51 -6.85
CA GLY A 130 -4.60 -15.10 -8.25
C GLY A 130 -5.17 -16.19 -9.16
N PRO A 131 -4.53 -16.58 -10.27
CA PRO A 131 -3.13 -16.30 -10.65
C PRO A 131 -2.87 -14.85 -11.07
N PHE A 132 -3.88 -14.18 -11.62
CA PHE A 132 -3.83 -12.75 -11.92
C PHE A 132 -4.30 -11.97 -10.70
N ILE A 133 -3.52 -10.96 -10.30
CA ILE A 133 -3.77 -10.19 -9.07
C ILE A 133 -3.97 -8.70 -9.33
N GLN A 134 -3.65 -8.22 -10.55
CA GLN A 134 -3.54 -6.79 -10.86
C GLN A 134 -2.58 -6.09 -9.86
N ALA A 135 -3.15 -5.62 -8.74
CA ALA A 135 -2.47 -5.01 -7.60
C ALA A 135 -1.56 -3.85 -7.99
N GLU A 136 -1.69 -3.26 -9.19
CA GLU A 136 -0.74 -2.28 -9.71
C GLU A 136 0.71 -2.80 -9.68
N TRP A 137 0.84 -4.12 -9.85
CA TRP A 137 2.09 -4.84 -9.93
C TRP A 137 2.39 -5.15 -11.40
N THR A 138 3.67 -5.16 -11.76
CA THR A 138 4.09 -5.43 -13.13
C THR A 138 3.44 -6.71 -13.67
N HIS A 139 2.83 -6.59 -14.85
CA HIS A 139 2.13 -7.67 -15.54
C HIS A 139 0.94 -8.29 -14.78
N GLY A 140 0.38 -7.56 -13.81
CA GLY A 140 -0.72 -8.05 -12.96
C GLY A 140 -0.32 -9.27 -12.12
N GLY A 141 0.98 -9.43 -11.86
CA GLY A 141 1.56 -10.58 -11.18
C GLY A 141 1.91 -11.77 -12.08
N LEU A 142 1.57 -11.76 -13.37
CA LEU A 142 1.91 -12.85 -14.30
C LEU A 142 3.40 -12.80 -14.67
N PRO A 143 4.13 -13.93 -14.67
CA PRO A 143 5.52 -13.92 -15.11
C PRO A 143 5.65 -13.65 -16.61
N TYR A 144 6.66 -12.86 -17.00
CA TYR A 144 6.91 -12.52 -18.40
C TYR A 144 7.05 -13.75 -19.30
N TRP A 145 7.69 -14.83 -18.83
CA TRP A 145 7.92 -16.03 -19.64
C TRP A 145 6.63 -16.68 -20.16
N LEU A 146 5.47 -16.41 -19.54
CA LEU A 146 4.18 -16.85 -20.08
C LEU A 146 3.96 -16.29 -21.48
N ARG A 147 4.33 -15.04 -21.75
CA ARG A 147 4.17 -14.38 -23.06
C ARG A 147 4.97 -15.06 -24.17
N GLU A 148 6.04 -15.79 -23.81
CA GLU A 148 6.89 -16.51 -24.76
C GLU A 148 6.34 -17.91 -25.08
N VAL A 149 5.24 -18.34 -24.42
CA VAL A 149 4.58 -19.62 -24.70
C VAL A 149 3.79 -19.48 -26.01
N PRO A 150 4.08 -20.29 -27.05
CA PRO A 150 3.40 -20.19 -28.34
C PRO A 150 1.89 -20.35 -28.23
N GLY A 151 1.15 -19.44 -28.88
CA GLY A 151 -0.32 -19.48 -28.95
C GLY A 151 -1.03 -19.21 -27.62
N ILE A 152 -0.36 -18.64 -26.62
CA ILE A 152 -0.97 -18.33 -25.33
C ILE A 152 -1.92 -17.13 -25.45
N PHE A 153 -3.04 -17.20 -24.74
CA PHE A 153 -3.91 -16.06 -24.48
C PHE A 153 -4.18 -16.03 -22.99
N PHE A 154 -3.96 -14.89 -22.35
CA PHE A 154 -4.13 -14.81 -20.90
C PHE A 154 -5.59 -14.78 -20.52
N ARG A 155 -5.88 -15.43 -19.38
CA ARG A 155 -7.16 -15.33 -18.66
C ARG A 155 -8.38 -15.64 -19.55
N THR A 156 -8.26 -16.68 -20.36
CA THR A 156 -9.34 -17.18 -21.22
C THR A 156 -9.24 -18.71 -21.34
N ASP A 157 -10.17 -19.35 -22.06
CA ASP A 157 -10.21 -20.80 -22.30
C ASP A 157 -9.11 -21.28 -23.26
N ASN A 158 -7.87 -20.87 -22.99
CA ASN A 158 -6.68 -21.22 -23.73
C ASN A 158 -5.96 -22.38 -23.01
N LYS A 159 -5.71 -23.47 -23.74
CA LYS A 159 -5.12 -24.70 -23.19
C LYS A 159 -3.79 -24.42 -22.46
N GLN A 160 -2.86 -23.72 -23.12
CA GLN A 160 -1.53 -23.43 -22.60
C GLN A 160 -1.59 -22.58 -21.33
N PHE A 161 -2.42 -21.53 -21.33
CA PHE A 161 -2.60 -20.69 -20.16
C PHE A 161 -3.20 -21.45 -18.97
N LYS A 162 -4.21 -22.30 -19.23
CA LYS A 162 -4.82 -23.16 -18.20
C LYS A 162 -3.81 -24.14 -17.61
N GLU A 163 -3.01 -24.82 -18.44
CA GLU A 163 -1.99 -25.77 -17.98
C GLU A 163 -0.92 -25.13 -17.08
N HIS A 164 -0.42 -23.94 -17.46
CA HIS A 164 0.55 -23.22 -16.62
C HIS A 164 -0.10 -22.68 -15.34
N THR A 165 -1.32 -22.16 -15.44
CA THR A 165 -2.08 -21.68 -14.28
C THR A 165 -2.33 -22.82 -13.30
N GLU A 166 -2.80 -23.98 -13.77
CA GLU A 166 -3.07 -25.14 -12.94
C GLU A 166 -1.83 -25.60 -12.19
N ARG A 167 -0.69 -25.71 -12.88
CA ARG A 167 0.59 -26.07 -12.27
C ARG A 167 0.98 -25.11 -11.15
N TYR A 168 0.88 -23.80 -11.41
CA TYR A 168 1.18 -22.77 -10.41
C TYR A 168 0.22 -22.81 -9.22
N VAL A 169 -1.09 -22.86 -9.48
CA VAL A 169 -2.15 -22.91 -8.47
C VAL A 169 -1.96 -24.13 -7.57
N ARG A 170 -1.76 -25.32 -8.16
CA ARG A 170 -1.51 -26.56 -7.41
C ARG A 170 -0.26 -26.44 -6.57
N MET A 171 0.86 -25.97 -7.14
CA MET A 171 2.11 -25.80 -6.40
C MET A 171 1.96 -24.90 -5.16
N ILE A 172 1.27 -23.74 -5.28
CA ILE A 172 1.04 -22.86 -4.13
C ILE A 172 0.19 -23.56 -3.08
N LEU A 173 -0.93 -24.16 -3.49
CA LEU A 173 -1.89 -24.75 -2.56
C LEU A 173 -1.37 -26.03 -1.91
N ASP A 174 -0.68 -26.89 -2.64
CA ASP A 174 -0.01 -28.07 -2.12
C ASP A 174 1.07 -27.67 -1.10
N LYS A 175 1.84 -26.61 -1.39
CA LYS A 175 2.79 -26.07 -0.41
C LYS A 175 2.11 -25.58 0.88
N MET A 176 0.97 -24.88 0.78
CA MET A 176 0.20 -24.46 1.95
C MET A 176 -0.37 -25.67 2.72
N LYS A 177 -0.75 -26.73 2.00
CA LYS A 177 -1.29 -27.97 2.54
C LYS A 177 -0.23 -28.80 3.27
N GLU A 178 0.95 -28.96 2.69
CA GLU A 178 2.11 -29.61 3.31
C GLU A 178 2.51 -28.90 4.61
N GLU A 179 2.49 -27.57 4.60
CA GLU A 179 2.77 -26.72 5.77
C GLU A 179 1.61 -26.65 6.78
N ARG A 180 0.49 -27.34 6.50
CA ARG A 180 -0.71 -27.40 7.35
C ARG A 180 -1.31 -26.02 7.66
N LEU A 181 -1.36 -25.16 6.66
CA LEU A 181 -1.79 -23.76 6.80
C LEU A 181 -3.28 -23.52 6.54
N PHE A 182 -4.01 -24.50 6.00
CA PHE A 182 -5.47 -24.42 5.88
C PHE A 182 -6.16 -24.64 7.23
N ALA A 183 -7.29 -23.95 7.46
CA ALA A 183 -8.09 -24.09 8.68
C ALA A 183 -8.51 -25.54 8.95
N SER A 184 -8.85 -26.29 7.90
CA SER A 184 -9.12 -27.73 7.94
C SER A 184 -7.98 -28.57 8.55
N GLN A 185 -6.74 -28.08 8.51
CA GLN A 185 -5.54 -28.72 9.08
C GLN A 185 -5.08 -28.06 10.40
N GLY A 186 -5.84 -27.10 10.92
CA GLY A 186 -5.53 -26.29 12.10
C GLY A 186 -4.63 -25.07 11.81
N GLY A 187 -4.55 -24.65 10.54
CA GLY A 187 -3.86 -23.45 10.07
C GLY A 187 -4.74 -22.18 10.09
N PRO A 188 -4.19 -21.02 9.71
CA PRO A 188 -4.92 -19.75 9.75
C PRO A 188 -5.76 -19.44 8.49
N ILE A 189 -5.55 -20.12 7.36
CA ILE A 189 -6.23 -19.80 6.09
C ILE A 189 -7.68 -20.27 6.16
N ILE A 190 -8.62 -19.32 6.18
CA ILE A 190 -10.07 -19.57 6.30
C ILE A 190 -10.84 -19.32 5.00
N LEU A 191 -10.26 -18.58 4.06
CA LEU A 191 -10.94 -18.15 2.83
C LEU A 191 -9.91 -18.08 1.70
N GLY A 192 -10.22 -18.68 0.56
CA GLY A 192 -9.43 -18.59 -0.67
C GLY A 192 -10.08 -17.65 -1.68
N GLN A 193 -9.31 -17.05 -2.58
CA GLN A 193 -9.85 -16.44 -3.80
C GLN A 193 -9.08 -16.95 -5.01
N ILE A 194 -9.83 -17.30 -6.05
CA ILE A 194 -9.31 -17.58 -7.39
C ILE A 194 -9.79 -16.49 -8.36
N GLU A 195 -8.90 -16.08 -9.26
CA GLU A 195 -9.07 -14.95 -10.18
C GLU A 195 -9.28 -13.58 -9.50
N ASN A 196 -9.16 -12.50 -10.25
CA ASN A 196 -9.34 -11.13 -9.75
C ASN A 196 -10.09 -10.25 -10.74
N GLU A 197 -11.24 -9.71 -10.30
CA GLU A 197 -12.09 -8.79 -11.08
C GLU A 197 -12.38 -9.25 -12.52
N TYR A 198 -12.57 -10.56 -12.71
CA TYR A 198 -12.62 -11.16 -14.04
C TYR A 198 -13.75 -10.62 -14.93
N SER A 199 -14.89 -10.22 -14.35
CA SER A 199 -16.00 -9.61 -15.11
C SER A 199 -15.58 -8.36 -15.91
N ALA A 200 -14.51 -7.67 -15.51
CA ALA A 200 -13.97 -6.53 -16.26
C ALA A 200 -13.42 -6.90 -17.64
N VAL A 201 -13.00 -8.16 -17.84
CA VAL A 201 -12.42 -8.65 -19.10
C VAL A 201 -13.22 -9.80 -19.72
N GLN A 202 -14.08 -10.47 -18.95
CA GLN A 202 -14.86 -11.62 -19.39
C GLN A 202 -15.61 -11.38 -20.71
N ARG A 203 -16.20 -10.18 -20.87
CA ARG A 203 -16.96 -9.83 -22.09
C ARG A 203 -16.10 -9.85 -23.35
N ALA A 204 -14.81 -9.52 -23.26
CA ALA A 204 -13.90 -9.56 -24.40
C ALA A 204 -13.70 -10.99 -24.93
N TYR A 205 -13.74 -11.98 -24.04
CA TYR A 205 -13.56 -13.39 -24.36
C TYR A 205 -14.86 -14.15 -24.63
N LYS A 206 -16.03 -13.51 -24.46
CA LYS A 206 -17.35 -14.10 -24.73
C LYS A 206 -17.50 -15.46 -24.02
N GLN A 207 -17.80 -16.53 -24.76
CA GLN A 207 -18.00 -17.88 -24.22
C GLN A 207 -16.73 -18.47 -23.59
N ASP A 208 -15.57 -18.19 -24.15
CA ASP A 208 -14.30 -18.66 -23.60
C ASP A 208 -14.05 -18.07 -22.21
N GLY A 209 -14.52 -16.85 -21.96
CA GLY A 209 -14.46 -16.26 -20.63
C GLY A 209 -15.38 -16.97 -19.62
N LEU A 210 -16.55 -17.44 -20.05
CA LEU A 210 -17.45 -18.24 -19.20
C LEU A 210 -16.86 -19.63 -18.92
N ASN A 211 -16.28 -20.27 -19.93
CA ASN A 211 -15.64 -21.57 -19.78
C ASN A 211 -14.42 -21.47 -18.84
N TYR A 212 -13.60 -20.43 -19.00
CA TYR A 212 -12.43 -20.18 -18.17
C TYR A 212 -12.78 -20.00 -16.69
N ILE A 213 -13.77 -19.15 -16.36
CA ILE A 213 -14.10 -18.89 -14.96
C ILE A 213 -14.72 -20.13 -14.29
N LYS A 214 -15.50 -20.92 -15.04
CA LYS A 214 -16.00 -22.22 -14.58
C LYS A 214 -14.86 -23.22 -14.34
N TRP A 215 -13.89 -23.29 -15.25
CA TRP A 215 -12.69 -24.10 -15.08
C TRP A 215 -11.88 -23.68 -13.84
N ALA A 216 -11.68 -22.38 -13.62
CA ALA A 216 -10.94 -21.87 -12.46
C ALA A 216 -11.63 -22.23 -11.13
N SER A 217 -12.97 -22.15 -11.09
CA SER A 217 -13.77 -22.64 -9.95
C SER A 217 -13.55 -24.13 -9.70
N ASN A 218 -13.71 -24.96 -10.75
CA ASN A 218 -13.56 -26.41 -10.65
C ASN A 218 -12.14 -26.82 -10.22
N LEU A 219 -11.12 -26.11 -10.68
CA LEU A 219 -9.73 -26.37 -10.32
C LEU A 219 -9.54 -26.31 -8.79
N VAL A 220 -9.93 -25.21 -8.16
CA VAL A 220 -9.74 -25.05 -6.70
C VAL A 220 -10.70 -25.89 -5.87
N ASP A 221 -11.94 -26.12 -6.34
CA ASP A 221 -12.89 -27.01 -5.67
C ASP A 221 -12.41 -28.47 -5.69
N SER A 222 -11.82 -28.92 -6.81
CA SER A 222 -11.28 -30.28 -6.95
C SER A 222 -10.19 -30.62 -5.94
N MET A 223 -9.50 -29.62 -5.39
CA MET A 223 -8.44 -29.81 -4.39
C MET A 223 -8.95 -30.10 -2.98
N LYS A 224 -10.26 -29.90 -2.70
CA LYS A 224 -10.92 -30.24 -1.43
C LYS A 224 -10.15 -29.79 -0.17
N LEU A 225 -9.76 -28.52 -0.14
CA LEU A 225 -8.92 -27.94 0.93
C LEU A 225 -9.70 -27.61 2.22
N GLY A 226 -11.02 -27.80 2.24
CA GLY A 226 -11.87 -27.60 3.43
C GLY A 226 -12.02 -26.14 3.83
N ILE A 227 -11.98 -25.22 2.86
CA ILE A 227 -12.27 -23.80 3.03
C ILE A 227 -13.19 -23.31 1.90
N PRO A 228 -14.03 -22.29 2.14
CA PRO A 228 -14.75 -21.60 1.09
C PRO A 228 -13.82 -20.79 0.19
N TRP A 229 -14.31 -20.50 -1.01
CA TRP A 229 -13.61 -19.73 -2.02
C TRP A 229 -14.49 -18.60 -2.55
N VAL A 230 -13.88 -17.47 -2.87
CA VAL A 230 -14.55 -16.30 -3.44
C VAL A 230 -14.06 -15.96 -4.83
N MET A 231 -14.88 -15.22 -5.58
CA MET A 231 -14.50 -14.45 -6.76
C MET A 231 -14.97 -13.00 -6.58
N CYS A 232 -14.02 -12.06 -6.60
CA CYS A 232 -14.32 -10.64 -6.43
C CYS A 232 -14.71 -9.97 -7.76
N LYS A 233 -15.67 -9.03 -7.72
CA LYS A 233 -16.34 -8.45 -8.90
C LYS A 233 -16.69 -9.52 -9.94
N GLN A 234 -17.29 -10.61 -9.48
CA GLN A 234 -17.88 -11.64 -10.34
C GLN A 234 -19.32 -11.83 -9.88
N ASN A 235 -20.23 -11.01 -10.40
CA ASN A 235 -21.61 -10.95 -9.90
C ASN A 235 -22.28 -12.31 -9.90
N ASP A 236 -22.06 -13.09 -10.96
CA ASP A 236 -22.50 -14.49 -11.03
C ASP A 236 -21.29 -15.43 -10.96
N ALA A 237 -20.78 -15.63 -9.74
CA ALA A 237 -19.70 -16.58 -9.49
C ALA A 237 -20.25 -18.01 -9.52
N PRO A 238 -19.63 -18.96 -10.26
CA PRO A 238 -20.10 -20.34 -10.34
C PRO A 238 -20.11 -21.02 -8.96
N ASP A 239 -21.13 -21.80 -8.64
CA ASP A 239 -21.12 -22.60 -7.42
C ASP A 239 -19.92 -23.58 -7.42
N PRO A 240 -19.26 -23.80 -6.26
CA PRO A 240 -19.60 -23.34 -4.91
C PRO A 240 -18.95 -21.98 -4.51
N MET A 241 -18.46 -21.17 -5.46
CA MET A 241 -17.77 -19.91 -5.17
C MET A 241 -18.74 -18.83 -4.63
N ILE A 242 -18.27 -18.02 -3.71
CA ILE A 242 -18.99 -16.86 -3.18
C ILE A 242 -18.62 -15.62 -4.00
N ASN A 243 -19.61 -14.92 -4.58
CA ASN A 243 -19.36 -13.63 -5.21
C ASN A 243 -19.07 -12.56 -4.15
N ALA A 244 -18.03 -11.76 -4.37
CA ALA A 244 -17.59 -10.74 -3.42
C ALA A 244 -17.46 -9.36 -4.07
N CYS A 245 -17.63 -8.31 -3.27
CA CYS A 245 -17.54 -6.94 -3.74
C CYS A 245 -16.11 -6.38 -3.66
N ASN A 246 -15.70 -5.62 -4.67
CA ASN A 246 -14.63 -4.63 -4.58
C ASN A 246 -15.21 -3.25 -4.95
N GLY A 247 -14.82 -2.22 -4.22
CA GLY A 247 -15.31 -0.86 -4.43
C GLY A 247 -15.18 0.00 -3.18
N ARG A 248 -15.64 1.26 -3.25
CA ARG A 248 -15.60 2.20 -2.11
C ARG A 248 -16.87 2.16 -1.26
N HIS A 249 -18.01 1.78 -1.84
CA HIS A 249 -19.32 1.84 -1.19
C HIS A 249 -20.15 0.57 -1.42
N CYS A 250 -19.58 -0.60 -1.17
CA CYS A 250 -20.26 -1.88 -1.42
C CYS A 250 -21.59 -2.05 -0.70
N GLY A 251 -21.85 -1.31 0.39
CA GLY A 251 -23.19 -1.28 1.00
C GLY A 251 -24.27 -0.72 0.07
N ASP A 252 -23.92 0.10 -0.91
CA ASP A 252 -24.85 0.70 -1.87
C ASP A 252 -24.62 0.23 -3.31
N THR A 253 -23.40 -0.20 -3.67
CA THR A 253 -23.04 -0.59 -5.05
C THR A 253 -23.00 -2.10 -5.30
N PHE A 254 -22.95 -2.93 -4.27
CA PHE A 254 -22.96 -4.39 -4.45
C PHE A 254 -24.40 -4.86 -4.65
N PRO A 255 -24.72 -5.61 -5.72
CA PRO A 255 -26.07 -6.15 -5.92
C PRO A 255 -26.47 -7.18 -4.85
N GLY A 256 -25.50 -7.72 -4.12
CA GLY A 256 -25.70 -8.75 -3.11
C GLY A 256 -25.17 -10.12 -3.55
N PRO A 257 -25.23 -11.12 -2.65
CA PRO A 257 -24.87 -12.49 -2.97
C PRO A 257 -25.73 -13.06 -4.10
N ASN A 258 -25.17 -13.89 -4.99
CA ASN A 258 -25.91 -14.47 -6.11
C ASN A 258 -26.79 -15.68 -5.73
N ARG A 259 -26.78 -16.07 -4.45
CA ARG A 259 -27.62 -17.12 -3.85
C ARG A 259 -27.91 -16.75 -2.38
N GLU A 260 -29.09 -17.13 -1.89
CA GLU A 260 -29.55 -16.80 -0.53
C GLU A 260 -28.68 -17.41 0.58
N ASN A 261 -28.04 -18.54 0.32
CA ASN A 261 -27.17 -19.22 1.28
C ASN A 261 -25.74 -18.67 1.32
N LYS A 262 -25.42 -17.58 0.59
CA LYS A 262 -24.07 -17.01 0.53
C LYS A 262 -23.99 -15.70 1.34
N PRO A 263 -22.92 -15.47 2.10
CA PRO A 263 -22.76 -14.25 2.88
C PRO A 263 -22.31 -13.07 2.01
N SER A 264 -22.56 -11.84 2.49
CA SER A 264 -22.04 -10.64 1.84
C SER A 264 -20.59 -10.36 2.27
N LEU A 265 -19.65 -10.54 1.34
CA LEU A 265 -18.22 -10.36 1.56
C LEU A 265 -17.66 -9.20 0.73
N TRP A 266 -16.87 -8.33 1.35
CA TRP A 266 -16.19 -7.22 0.70
C TRP A 266 -14.68 -7.44 0.72
N THR A 267 -14.10 -7.76 -0.43
CA THR A 267 -12.69 -8.16 -0.61
C THR A 267 -11.75 -6.99 -0.89
N GLU A 268 -12.24 -5.86 -1.41
CA GLU A 268 -11.45 -4.62 -1.52
C GLU A 268 -12.24 -3.36 -1.20
N ASN A 269 -12.09 -2.86 0.02
CA ASN A 269 -12.49 -1.51 0.40
C ASN A 269 -11.32 -0.55 0.19
N TRP A 270 -11.30 0.17 -0.94
CA TRP A 270 -10.17 1.01 -1.32
C TRP A 270 -9.95 2.15 -0.33
N THR A 271 -8.87 2.10 0.45
CA THR A 271 -8.59 3.10 1.51
C THR A 271 -8.05 4.42 0.96
N THR A 272 -7.62 4.43 -0.30
CA THR A 272 -7.25 5.58 -1.12
C THR A 272 -7.16 5.10 -2.59
N GLN A 273 -6.70 5.95 -3.51
CA GLN A 273 -6.26 5.54 -4.84
C GLN A 273 -4.74 5.23 -4.81
N PHE A 274 -4.27 4.22 -5.56
CA PHE A 274 -2.85 4.11 -5.88
C PHE A 274 -2.39 5.33 -6.69
N ARG A 275 -1.08 5.52 -6.83
CA ARG A 275 -0.52 6.71 -7.48
C ARG A 275 0.37 6.34 -8.66
N VAL A 276 0.29 7.16 -9.68
CA VAL A 276 1.15 7.11 -10.87
C VAL A 276 1.95 8.40 -11.00
N PHE A 277 3.13 8.34 -11.61
CA PHE A 277 3.92 9.54 -11.89
C PHE A 277 3.11 10.53 -12.74
N GLY A 278 3.04 11.79 -12.30
CA GLY A 278 2.18 12.82 -12.87
C GLY A 278 0.90 13.12 -12.07
N ASP A 279 0.50 12.24 -11.13
CA ASP A 279 -0.72 12.47 -10.36
C ASP A 279 -0.59 13.63 -9.35
N PRO A 280 -1.63 14.46 -9.18
CA PRO A 280 -1.75 15.33 -8.02
C PRO A 280 -2.11 14.54 -6.74
N PRO A 281 -1.79 15.04 -5.53
CA PRO A 281 -2.19 14.43 -4.27
C PRO A 281 -3.69 14.11 -4.19
N THR A 282 -4.04 12.85 -3.92
CA THR A 282 -5.42 12.41 -3.65
C THR A 282 -5.47 11.62 -2.34
N GLN A 283 -6.60 11.70 -1.64
CA GLN A 283 -6.85 10.99 -0.39
C GLN A 283 -8.32 10.64 -0.26
N ARG A 284 -8.61 9.56 0.47
CA ARG A 284 -9.97 9.23 0.90
C ARG A 284 -10.06 9.47 2.41
N SER A 285 -11.02 10.30 2.82
CA SER A 285 -11.23 10.64 4.22
C SER A 285 -11.58 9.40 5.04
N VAL A 286 -11.22 9.38 6.32
CA VAL A 286 -11.54 8.21 7.15
C VAL A 286 -13.02 8.15 7.47
N GLU A 287 -13.69 9.29 7.53
CA GLU A 287 -15.13 9.45 7.73
C GLU A 287 -15.90 8.73 6.62
N ASP A 288 -15.47 8.88 5.36
CA ASP A 288 -16.06 8.19 4.22
C ASP A 288 -15.83 6.68 4.25
N ILE A 289 -14.61 6.26 4.61
CA ILE A 289 -14.31 4.82 4.80
C ILE A 289 -15.19 4.26 5.91
N ALA A 290 -15.26 4.93 7.06
CA ALA A 290 -16.04 4.51 8.20
C ALA A 290 -17.55 4.46 7.88
N TYR A 291 -18.06 5.48 7.19
CA TYR A 291 -19.42 5.49 6.65
C TYR A 291 -19.65 4.25 5.79
N SER A 292 -18.78 3.99 4.81
CA SER A 292 -18.98 2.91 3.85
C SER A 292 -18.99 1.52 4.53
N VAL A 293 -18.16 1.33 5.56
CA VAL A 293 -18.11 0.09 6.33
C VAL A 293 -19.33 -0.04 7.23
N ALA A 294 -19.69 0.99 8.00
CA ALA A 294 -20.90 0.97 8.82
C ALA A 294 -22.14 0.69 7.96
N ARG A 295 -22.20 1.30 6.77
CA ARG A 295 -23.24 1.10 5.78
C ARG A 295 -23.32 -0.35 5.31
N PHE A 296 -22.19 -0.95 4.95
CA PHE A 296 -22.12 -2.35 4.53
C PHE A 296 -22.58 -3.31 5.63
N PHE A 297 -22.12 -3.13 6.88
CA PHE A 297 -22.54 -3.97 8.00
C PHE A 297 -24.01 -3.77 8.39
N SER A 298 -24.56 -2.55 8.20
CA SER A 298 -26.00 -2.30 8.40
C SER A 298 -26.89 -3.05 7.40
N LYS A 299 -26.31 -3.53 6.29
CA LYS A 299 -26.97 -4.24 5.18
C LYS A 299 -26.49 -5.69 5.07
N ASN A 300 -26.43 -6.39 6.20
CA ASN A 300 -26.07 -7.81 6.28
C ASN A 300 -24.62 -8.14 5.81
N GLY A 301 -23.72 -7.17 5.78
CA GLY A 301 -22.30 -7.39 5.53
C GLY A 301 -21.59 -7.94 6.77
N THR A 302 -20.74 -8.96 6.61
CA THR A 302 -20.01 -9.58 7.73
C THR A 302 -18.50 -9.68 7.55
N HIS A 303 -17.99 -9.36 6.36
CA HIS A 303 -16.55 -9.33 6.07
C HIS A 303 -16.21 -8.06 5.29
N VAL A 304 -15.27 -7.27 5.81
CA VAL A 304 -14.65 -6.17 5.07
C VAL A 304 -13.15 -6.34 5.06
N ASN A 305 -12.54 -6.18 3.89
CA ASN A 305 -11.10 -6.04 3.75
C ASN A 305 -10.72 -4.60 3.35
N TYR A 306 -9.90 -3.94 4.16
CA TYR A 306 -9.26 -2.66 3.81
C TYR A 306 -8.15 -2.90 2.77
N TYR A 307 -8.35 -2.39 1.55
CA TYR A 307 -7.38 -2.48 0.46
C TYR A 307 -6.79 -1.10 0.16
N MET A 308 -5.59 -0.73 0.59
CA MET A 308 -4.68 -1.50 1.42
C MET A 308 -4.84 -1.13 2.89
N TYR A 309 -4.46 -2.07 3.75
CA TYR A 309 -4.18 -1.76 5.16
C TYR A 309 -2.71 -1.37 5.35
N HIS A 310 -1.82 -2.04 4.61
CA HIS A 310 -0.41 -1.67 4.42
C HIS A 310 -0.03 -1.93 2.96
N GLY A 311 0.19 -0.87 2.19
CA GLY A 311 0.58 -0.97 0.79
C GLY A 311 2.07 -1.26 0.58
N GLY A 312 2.93 -0.58 1.32
CA GLY A 312 4.38 -0.76 1.27
C GLY A 312 5.05 -0.17 0.02
N THR A 313 6.17 -0.77 -0.39
CA THR A 313 7.05 -0.27 -1.46
C THR A 313 7.17 -1.28 -2.62
N ASN A 314 7.01 -0.80 -3.85
CA ASN A 314 7.39 -1.49 -5.07
C ASN A 314 8.91 -1.43 -5.27
N PHE A 315 9.64 -2.30 -4.57
CA PHE A 315 11.09 -2.36 -4.63
C PHE A 315 11.61 -2.74 -6.02
N GLY A 316 12.60 -2.00 -6.51
CA GLY A 316 13.19 -2.21 -7.84
C GLY A 316 12.18 -1.93 -8.95
N ARG A 317 11.96 -2.92 -9.82
CA ARG A 317 11.17 -2.80 -11.06
C ARG A 317 9.77 -3.40 -10.99
N THR A 318 9.24 -3.63 -9.79
CA THR A 318 8.03 -4.44 -9.59
C THR A 318 6.71 -3.71 -9.78
N SER A 319 6.70 -2.38 -9.87
CA SER A 319 5.48 -1.61 -10.16
C SER A 319 5.01 -1.83 -11.60
N ALA A 320 3.69 -1.76 -11.82
CA ALA A 320 3.12 -1.64 -13.16
C ALA A 320 3.52 -0.31 -13.82
N HIS A 321 3.29 -0.17 -15.14
CA HIS A 321 3.68 1.04 -15.85
C HIS A 321 3.19 2.32 -15.14
N TYR A 322 4.06 3.32 -15.05
CA TYR A 322 3.82 4.61 -14.37
C TYR A 322 3.49 4.56 -12.88
N VAL A 323 3.16 3.42 -12.28
CA VAL A 323 2.86 3.31 -10.85
C VAL A 323 4.11 3.64 -10.05
N THR A 324 3.92 4.49 -9.04
CA THR A 324 5.02 4.98 -8.20
C THR A 324 5.69 3.88 -7.38
N THR A 325 6.92 4.11 -6.95
CA THR A 325 7.64 3.17 -6.06
C THR A 325 6.92 3.01 -4.72
N ARG A 326 6.36 4.08 -4.18
CA ARG A 326 5.47 4.02 -3.02
C ARG A 326 4.11 3.46 -3.42
N TYR A 327 3.56 2.51 -2.66
CA TYR A 327 2.23 1.97 -2.90
C TYR A 327 1.28 2.20 -1.73
N TYR A 328 0.11 2.80 -2.01
CA TYR A 328 -0.99 2.98 -1.03
C TYR A 328 -0.53 3.59 0.32
N ASP A 329 0.20 4.70 0.27
CA ASP A 329 0.77 5.35 1.47
C ASP A 329 -0.24 6.07 2.37
N ASP A 330 -1.45 6.30 1.85
CA ASP A 330 -2.57 6.87 2.61
C ASP A 330 -3.38 5.79 3.36
N ALA A 331 -2.89 4.54 3.42
CA ALA A 331 -3.48 3.44 4.18
C ALA A 331 -3.35 3.64 5.73
N PRO A 332 -4.09 2.86 6.56
CA PRO A 332 -3.96 2.89 8.02
C PRO A 332 -2.52 2.68 8.53
N LEU A 333 -1.73 1.87 7.83
CA LEU A 333 -0.29 1.82 7.96
C LEU A 333 0.33 2.38 6.68
N ASP A 334 1.18 3.39 6.83
CA ASP A 334 1.86 4.03 5.69
C ASP A 334 2.97 3.14 5.10
N GLU A 335 3.65 3.59 4.03
CA GLU A 335 4.70 2.82 3.34
C GLU A 335 5.78 2.25 4.29
N TYR A 336 6.06 2.94 5.40
CA TYR A 336 7.07 2.60 6.39
C TYR A 336 6.56 1.65 7.49
N GLY A 337 5.27 1.32 7.48
CA GLY A 337 4.60 0.55 8.53
C GLY A 337 4.27 1.37 9.79
N LEU A 338 4.18 2.70 9.68
CA LEU A 338 3.80 3.59 10.79
C LEU A 338 2.29 3.83 10.81
N GLU A 339 1.73 4.00 12.00
CA GLU A 339 0.30 4.25 12.23
C GLU A 339 -0.10 5.63 11.72
N LYS A 340 -0.88 5.65 10.62
CA LYS A 340 -1.42 6.89 10.07
C LYS A 340 -2.76 7.18 10.72
N GLU A 341 -2.73 8.19 11.58
CA GLU A 341 -3.89 8.65 12.34
C GLU A 341 -4.52 9.86 11.63
N PRO A 342 -5.86 10.00 11.63
CA PRO A 342 -6.82 9.24 12.44
C PRO A 342 -7.31 7.94 11.78
N LYS A 343 -6.81 7.58 10.58
CA LYS A 343 -7.32 6.44 9.80
C LYS A 343 -7.22 5.13 10.60
N TYR A 344 -6.08 4.89 11.23
CA TYR A 344 -5.85 3.72 12.08
C TYR A 344 -6.80 3.69 13.30
N GLY A 345 -6.87 4.78 14.08
CA GLY A 345 -7.64 4.85 15.32
C GLY A 345 -9.16 4.91 15.13
N HIS A 346 -9.64 5.66 14.15
CA HIS A 346 -11.08 5.82 13.90
C HIS A 346 -11.72 4.54 13.35
N LEU A 347 -11.01 3.81 12.46
CA LEU A 347 -11.47 2.50 11.99
C LEU A 347 -11.43 1.45 13.10
N LYS A 348 -10.42 1.50 13.99
CA LYS A 348 -10.40 0.67 15.20
C LYS A 348 -11.62 0.94 16.09
N HIS A 349 -12.01 2.20 16.26
CA HIS A 349 -13.22 2.56 17.01
C HIS A 349 -14.49 2.02 16.32
N LEU A 350 -14.58 2.11 14.99
CA LEU A 350 -15.67 1.50 14.24
C LEU A 350 -15.77 -0.02 14.50
N HIS A 351 -14.66 -0.75 14.45
CA HIS A 351 -14.67 -2.21 14.72
C HIS A 351 -15.15 -2.51 16.14
N ASN A 352 -14.75 -1.70 17.12
CA ASN A 352 -15.24 -1.85 18.50
C ASN A 352 -16.76 -1.63 18.57
N ALA A 353 -17.30 -0.63 17.85
CA ALA A 353 -18.74 -0.37 17.80
C ALA A 353 -19.50 -1.51 17.14
N LEU A 354 -18.99 -2.03 16.03
CA LEU A 354 -19.55 -3.20 15.34
C LEU A 354 -19.47 -4.47 16.21
N ASN A 355 -18.41 -4.65 17.00
CA ASN A 355 -18.30 -5.75 17.94
C ASN A 355 -19.34 -5.70 19.06
N LEU A 356 -19.74 -4.51 19.53
CA LEU A 356 -20.86 -4.36 20.45
C LEU A 356 -22.20 -4.72 19.79
N CYS A 357 -22.30 -4.58 18.45
CA CYS A 357 -23.45 -4.98 17.64
C CYS A 357 -23.39 -6.43 17.14
N LYS A 358 -22.32 -7.19 17.45
CA LYS A 358 -22.08 -8.50 16.84
C LYS A 358 -23.22 -9.50 17.03
N LYS A 359 -23.80 -9.57 18.23
CA LYS A 359 -24.89 -10.51 18.53
C LYS A 359 -26.15 -10.21 17.70
N PRO A 360 -26.74 -8.99 17.73
CA PRO A 360 -27.90 -8.69 16.91
C PRO A 360 -27.59 -8.77 15.41
N LEU A 361 -26.40 -8.40 14.94
CA LEU A 361 -26.03 -8.52 13.52
C LEU A 361 -26.02 -9.97 13.00
N LEU A 362 -25.62 -10.93 13.85
CA LEU A 362 -25.43 -12.33 13.43
C LEU A 362 -26.62 -13.26 13.74
N TRP A 363 -27.51 -12.86 14.65
CA TRP A 363 -28.65 -13.68 15.08
C TRP A 363 -29.99 -12.92 15.17
N GLY A 364 -29.99 -11.61 14.91
CA GLY A 364 -31.18 -10.78 14.91
C GLY A 364 -31.86 -10.72 13.54
N GLN A 365 -33.14 -10.39 13.55
CA GLN A 365 -33.93 -10.14 12.35
C GLN A 365 -33.74 -8.68 11.90
N PRO A 366 -33.38 -8.44 10.63
CA PRO A 366 -33.21 -7.08 10.11
C PRO A 366 -34.55 -6.38 9.92
N LYS A 367 -34.59 -5.09 10.22
CA LYS A 367 -35.70 -4.16 9.96
C LYS A 367 -35.15 -2.84 9.41
N THR A 368 -35.96 -2.14 8.63
CA THR A 368 -35.58 -0.85 8.02
C THR A 368 -36.74 0.14 8.14
N GLU A 369 -36.42 1.39 8.47
CA GLU A 369 -37.35 2.53 8.47
C GLU A 369 -36.73 3.69 7.69
N LYS A 370 -37.55 4.49 7.01
CA LYS A 370 -37.12 5.70 6.28
C LYS A 370 -37.84 6.92 6.88
N PRO A 371 -37.33 7.52 7.96
CA PRO A 371 -38.01 8.62 8.64
C PRO A 371 -38.01 9.95 7.84
N GLY A 372 -37.26 10.02 6.75
CA GLY A 372 -37.10 11.21 5.92
C GLY A 372 -36.43 10.86 4.60
N LYS A 373 -36.32 11.85 3.69
CA LYS A 373 -35.80 11.66 2.33
C LYS A 373 -34.37 11.09 2.31
N ASP A 374 -33.48 11.68 3.11
CA ASP A 374 -32.06 11.35 3.13
C ASP A 374 -31.65 10.54 4.38
N THR A 375 -32.63 10.15 5.20
CA THR A 375 -32.39 9.45 6.46
C THR A 375 -32.92 8.02 6.42
N GLU A 376 -32.15 7.10 6.98
CA GLU A 376 -32.51 5.68 7.02
C GLU A 376 -32.12 5.08 8.38
N ILE A 377 -33.01 4.29 8.95
CA ILE A 377 -32.76 3.52 10.17
C ILE A 377 -32.70 2.05 9.76
N ARG A 378 -31.61 1.38 10.08
CA ARG A 378 -31.50 -0.09 9.97
C ARG A 378 -31.23 -0.65 11.34
N TYR A 379 -31.99 -1.66 11.74
CA TYR A 379 -31.81 -2.27 13.05
C TYR A 379 -32.06 -3.77 13.03
N TYR A 380 -31.44 -4.45 13.97
CA TYR A 380 -31.48 -5.89 14.11
C TYR A 380 -31.97 -6.23 15.50
N GLU A 381 -33.05 -7.00 15.58
CA GLU A 381 -33.66 -7.43 16.84
C GLU A 381 -33.70 -8.94 16.90
N GLN A 382 -33.21 -9.51 17.99
CA GLN A 382 -33.39 -10.94 18.24
C GLN A 382 -34.73 -11.15 18.97
N PRO A 383 -35.73 -11.80 18.34
CA PRO A 383 -37.03 -12.04 18.96
C PRO A 383 -36.89 -12.74 20.32
N GLY A 384 -37.74 -12.38 21.28
CA GLY A 384 -37.71 -12.94 22.64
C GLY A 384 -36.56 -12.43 23.52
N THR A 385 -35.71 -11.51 23.04
CA THR A 385 -34.60 -10.94 23.83
C THR A 385 -34.62 -9.41 23.80
N LYS A 386 -33.86 -8.78 24.70
CA LYS A 386 -33.60 -7.32 24.67
C LYS A 386 -32.42 -6.95 23.76
N THR A 387 -31.85 -7.91 23.02
CA THR A 387 -30.70 -7.67 22.16
C THR A 387 -31.13 -6.99 20.86
N CYS A 388 -30.68 -5.75 20.70
CA CYS A 388 -30.96 -4.91 19.54
C CYS A 388 -29.70 -4.14 19.14
N ALA A 389 -29.47 -3.90 17.85
CA ALA A 389 -28.51 -2.88 17.39
C ALA A 389 -29.12 -2.06 16.25
N ALA A 390 -28.85 -0.76 16.21
CA ALA A 390 -29.35 0.15 15.19
C ALA A 390 -28.22 0.99 14.56
N PHE A 391 -28.43 1.33 13.30
CA PHE A 391 -27.61 2.17 12.46
C PHE A 391 -28.52 3.28 11.94
N LEU A 392 -28.25 4.51 12.38
CA LEU A 392 -29.01 5.69 11.97
C LEU A 392 -28.17 6.45 10.95
N ALA A 393 -28.59 6.44 9.69
CA ALA A 393 -27.86 7.03 8.58
C ALA A 393 -28.47 8.37 8.17
N ASN A 394 -27.61 9.36 7.94
CA ASN A 394 -27.92 10.60 7.27
C ASN A 394 -27.08 10.69 5.99
N ASN A 395 -27.74 10.68 4.84
CA ASN A 395 -27.13 10.77 3.52
C ASN A 395 -27.02 12.22 3.02
N ASN A 396 -27.64 13.19 3.70
CA ASN A 396 -27.52 14.61 3.39
C ASN A 396 -26.05 15.02 3.56
N THR A 397 -25.45 15.56 2.50
CA THR A 397 -24.02 15.94 2.48
C THR A 397 -23.74 17.28 3.16
N GLU A 398 -24.76 18.08 3.43
CA GLU A 398 -24.63 19.47 3.85
C GLU A 398 -25.11 19.70 5.28
N ALA A 399 -26.23 19.08 5.67
CA ALA A 399 -26.87 19.33 6.95
C ALA A 399 -26.97 18.10 7.86
N ALA A 400 -26.93 18.36 9.17
CA ALA A 400 -27.28 17.38 10.17
C ALA A 400 -28.80 17.19 10.20
N GLU A 401 -29.25 15.97 10.44
CA GLU A 401 -30.68 15.62 10.47
C GLU A 401 -31.07 15.13 11.86
N THR A 402 -32.25 15.53 12.33
CA THR A 402 -32.84 15.03 13.58
C THR A 402 -33.89 13.99 13.25
N ILE A 403 -33.72 12.76 13.75
CA ILE A 403 -34.69 11.68 13.56
C ILE A 403 -35.23 11.17 14.88
N LYS A 404 -36.47 10.68 14.86
CA LYS A 404 -37.10 10.01 16.00
C LYS A 404 -37.02 8.49 15.83
N PHE A 405 -36.39 7.80 16.77
CA PHE A 405 -36.30 6.34 16.79
C PHE A 405 -36.62 5.82 18.19
N LYS A 406 -37.58 4.89 18.30
CA LYS A 406 -38.04 4.30 19.57
C LYS A 406 -38.33 5.34 20.67
N GLY A 407 -39.00 6.42 20.29
CA GLY A 407 -39.43 7.49 21.20
C GLY A 407 -38.33 8.48 21.61
N ARG A 408 -37.14 8.40 21.02
CA ARG A 408 -36.01 9.31 21.29
C ARG A 408 -35.60 10.05 20.02
N GLU A 409 -35.12 11.27 20.20
CA GLU A 409 -34.55 12.06 19.10
C GLU A 409 -33.03 11.89 19.03
N TYR A 410 -32.53 11.78 17.82
CA TYR A 410 -31.10 11.64 17.52
C TYR A 410 -30.71 12.65 16.45
N VAL A 411 -29.70 13.45 16.74
CA VAL A 411 -29.05 14.32 15.75
C VAL A 411 -27.92 13.55 15.08
N ILE A 412 -27.94 13.46 13.76
CA ILE A 412 -26.98 12.70 12.96
C ILE A 412 -26.25 13.68 12.05
N ALA A 413 -24.93 13.75 12.19
CA ALA A 413 -24.08 14.63 11.38
C ALA A 413 -24.26 14.38 9.87
N PRO A 414 -23.97 15.38 9.01
CA PRO A 414 -24.03 15.20 7.56
C PRO A 414 -23.20 13.98 7.11
N ARG A 415 -23.71 13.26 6.12
CA ARG A 415 -23.03 12.13 5.46
C ARG A 415 -22.43 11.13 6.46
N SER A 416 -23.21 10.74 7.48
CA SER A 416 -22.72 9.92 8.59
C SER A 416 -23.68 8.82 9.02
N ILE A 417 -23.16 7.84 9.76
CA ILE A 417 -23.94 6.80 10.43
C ILE A 417 -23.61 6.80 11.92
N SER A 418 -24.64 6.92 12.75
CA SER A 418 -24.57 6.70 14.20
C SER A 418 -24.88 5.23 14.52
N ILE A 419 -24.04 4.60 15.35
CA ILE A 419 -24.16 3.18 15.75
C ILE A 419 -24.66 3.09 17.19
N LEU A 420 -25.74 2.34 17.39
CA LEU A 420 -26.41 2.13 18.68
C LEU A 420 -26.48 0.61 18.97
N PRO A 421 -25.53 0.04 19.73
CA PRO A 421 -25.45 -1.41 19.97
C PRO A 421 -26.53 -2.01 20.89
N ASP A 422 -27.44 -1.17 21.37
CA ASP A 422 -28.63 -1.49 22.18
C ASP A 422 -29.90 -0.79 21.64
N CYS A 423 -29.84 -0.23 20.43
CA CYS A 423 -30.91 0.61 19.82
C CYS A 423 -31.29 1.86 20.63
N LYS A 424 -30.43 2.31 21.55
CA LYS A 424 -30.71 3.45 22.43
C LYS A 424 -29.52 4.40 22.57
N THR A 425 -28.32 3.88 22.75
CA THR A 425 -27.13 4.62 23.15
C THR A 425 -26.20 4.77 21.96
N VAL A 426 -25.96 6.00 21.50
CA VAL A 426 -24.96 6.24 20.45
C VAL A 426 -23.57 6.04 21.05
N VAL A 427 -22.78 5.13 20.47
CA VAL A 427 -21.40 4.86 20.91
C VAL A 427 -20.34 5.26 19.89
N TYR A 428 -20.79 5.57 18.67
CA TYR A 428 -19.93 5.92 17.54
C TYR A 428 -20.75 6.64 16.46
N ASN A 429 -20.16 7.66 15.85
CA ASN A 429 -20.65 8.28 14.62
C ASN A 429 -19.48 8.37 13.62
N THR A 430 -19.73 8.03 12.36
CA THR A 430 -18.67 7.92 11.34
C THR A 430 -17.99 9.25 11.00
N ALA A 431 -18.63 10.39 11.23
CA ALA A 431 -18.05 11.73 11.03
C ALA A 431 -17.37 12.30 12.29
N GLN A 432 -17.61 11.72 13.48
CA GLN A 432 -17.08 12.21 14.74
C GLN A 432 -15.77 11.50 15.10
N ILE A 433 -14.63 12.08 14.67
CA ILE A 433 -13.31 11.55 14.97
C ILE A 433 -12.89 11.93 16.40
N VAL A 434 -12.80 10.93 17.28
CA VAL A 434 -12.29 11.10 18.66
C VAL A 434 -10.91 10.46 18.87
N SER A 435 -10.41 9.73 17.87
CA SER A 435 -9.02 9.25 17.86
C SER A 435 -8.05 10.42 17.65
N GLN A 436 -6.80 10.25 18.07
CA GLN A 436 -5.74 11.19 17.73
C GLN A 436 -5.51 11.25 16.21
N HIS A 437 -4.73 12.24 15.77
CA HIS A 437 -4.23 12.44 14.41
C HIS A 437 -2.70 12.41 14.47
N THR A 438 -2.04 12.17 13.32
CA THR A 438 -0.59 12.29 13.22
C THR A 438 -0.16 12.94 11.91
N SER A 439 0.91 13.73 11.97
CA SER A 439 1.61 14.21 10.79
C SER A 439 2.93 13.45 10.62
N ARG A 440 3.28 13.14 9.37
CA ARG A 440 4.55 12.46 9.05
C ARG A 440 5.64 13.51 8.90
N ASN A 441 6.75 13.30 9.60
CA ASN A 441 7.91 14.18 9.58
C ASN A 441 9.07 13.52 8.83
N PHE A 442 9.75 14.33 8.03
CA PHE A 442 11.02 13.98 7.39
C PHE A 442 12.14 14.82 8.00
N MET A 443 12.98 14.20 8.82
CA MET A 443 14.09 14.88 9.49
C MET A 443 15.40 14.55 8.78
N LYS A 444 16.08 15.55 8.25
CA LYS A 444 17.38 15.37 7.59
C LYS A 444 18.36 14.68 8.55
N SER A 445 18.95 13.56 8.13
CA SER A 445 19.93 12.82 8.91
C SER A 445 21.25 13.58 8.94
N LYS A 446 21.83 13.80 10.12
CA LYS A 446 23.16 14.41 10.21
C LYS A 446 24.26 13.44 9.83
N LYS A 447 24.06 12.14 10.13
CA LYS A 447 25.08 11.11 9.92
C LYS A 447 25.18 10.69 8.46
N ALA A 448 24.05 10.49 7.79
CA ALA A 448 24.02 10.00 6.41
C ALA A 448 24.37 11.09 5.37
N ASN A 449 24.25 12.37 5.72
CA ASN A 449 24.47 13.50 4.81
C ASN A 449 25.78 14.27 5.04
N LYS A 450 26.79 13.69 5.72
CA LYS A 450 28.02 14.42 6.09
C LYS A 450 28.79 14.96 4.88
N LYS A 451 28.91 14.19 3.79
CA LYS A 451 29.41 14.61 2.47
C LYS A 451 29.24 13.45 1.47
N PHE A 452 28.69 13.72 0.30
CA PHE A 452 28.71 12.77 -0.81
C PHE A 452 29.96 13.00 -1.65
N ASP A 453 30.77 11.96 -1.81
CA ASP A 453 31.86 11.93 -2.79
C ASP A 453 31.39 11.08 -3.97
N PHE A 454 30.68 11.70 -4.91
CA PHE A 454 30.11 11.01 -6.04
C PHE A 454 31.20 10.68 -7.07
N LYS A 455 31.21 9.43 -7.51
CA LYS A 455 31.89 9.01 -8.72
C LYS A 455 30.87 8.62 -9.77
N VAL A 456 31.24 8.81 -11.03
CA VAL A 456 30.35 8.63 -12.17
C VAL A 456 30.92 7.68 -13.22
N PHE A 457 30.02 6.95 -13.87
CA PHE A 457 30.25 6.15 -15.05
C PHE A 457 29.13 6.46 -16.04
N THR A 458 29.47 6.92 -17.24
CA THR A 458 28.49 7.28 -18.26
C THR A 458 28.39 6.16 -19.29
N GLU A 459 27.17 5.80 -19.66
CA GLU A 459 26.89 4.82 -20.69
C GLU A 459 27.37 5.32 -22.06
N THR A 460 28.02 4.44 -22.81
CA THR A 460 28.43 4.73 -24.19
C THR A 460 27.24 4.48 -25.11
N LEU A 461 26.95 5.43 -26.00
CA LEU A 461 25.95 5.23 -27.05
C LEU A 461 26.37 4.04 -27.94
N PRO A 462 25.45 3.13 -28.28
CA PRO A 462 25.75 2.07 -29.22
C PRO A 462 26.19 2.68 -30.56
N SER A 463 27.26 2.13 -31.13
CA SER A 463 27.60 2.36 -32.54
C SER A 463 26.53 1.71 -33.44
N LYS A 464 26.69 1.80 -34.76
CA LYS A 464 25.79 1.14 -35.72
C LYS A 464 25.67 -0.36 -35.40
N LEU A 465 24.55 -0.76 -34.81
CA LEU A 465 24.24 -2.15 -34.54
C LEU A 465 23.70 -2.79 -35.82
N GLU A 466 24.18 -3.97 -36.16
CA GLU A 466 23.58 -4.73 -37.26
C GLU A 466 22.17 -5.18 -36.89
N GLY A 467 21.27 -5.13 -37.87
CA GLY A 467 19.90 -5.52 -37.70
C GLY A 467 19.28 -5.89 -39.04
N ASN A 468 18.50 -6.97 -39.04
CA ASN A 468 17.83 -7.46 -40.25
C ASN A 468 16.35 -7.08 -40.28
N SER A 469 15.83 -6.46 -39.22
CA SER A 469 14.43 -6.03 -39.16
C SER A 469 14.25 -4.70 -39.87
N TYR A 470 13.25 -4.64 -40.73
CA TYR A 470 12.76 -3.39 -41.31
C TYR A 470 11.82 -2.65 -40.37
N ILE A 471 11.48 -3.17 -39.19
CA ILE A 471 10.63 -2.46 -38.22
C ILE A 471 11.31 -2.49 -36.85
N PRO A 472 11.25 -1.42 -36.05
CA PRO A 472 11.71 -1.46 -34.66
C PRO A 472 11.05 -2.60 -33.88
N VAL A 473 11.86 -3.35 -33.14
CA VAL A 473 11.36 -4.47 -32.32
C VAL A 473 10.49 -3.93 -31.18
N GLU A 474 9.38 -4.60 -30.92
CA GLU A 474 8.47 -4.30 -29.80
C GLU A 474 9.23 -4.35 -28.45
N LEU A 475 9.09 -3.31 -27.63
CA LEU A 475 9.97 -3.07 -26.48
C LEU A 475 9.73 -4.03 -25.30
N TYR A 476 8.52 -4.53 -25.04
CA TYR A 476 8.30 -5.59 -24.04
C TYR A 476 9.02 -6.88 -24.47
N GLY A 477 8.91 -7.24 -25.75
CA GLY A 477 9.56 -8.42 -26.35
C GLY A 477 11.08 -8.30 -26.41
N LEU A 478 11.58 -7.08 -26.59
CA LEU A 478 13.01 -6.78 -26.55
C LEU A 478 13.57 -6.91 -25.13
N THR A 479 12.92 -6.27 -24.14
CA THR A 479 13.45 -6.21 -22.76
C THR A 479 13.21 -7.47 -21.94
N LYS A 480 12.16 -8.23 -22.26
CA LYS A 480 11.78 -9.48 -21.58
C LYS A 480 11.69 -9.38 -20.05
N ASP A 481 11.29 -8.21 -19.56
CA ASP A 481 11.27 -7.83 -18.14
C ASP A 481 12.62 -8.03 -17.41
N LYS A 482 13.75 -8.03 -18.15
CA LYS A 482 15.11 -8.08 -17.57
C LYS A 482 15.67 -6.69 -17.26
N THR A 483 15.18 -5.68 -17.96
CA THR A 483 15.60 -4.29 -17.90
C THR A 483 14.41 -3.39 -18.26
N ASP A 484 14.47 -2.11 -17.93
CA ASP A 484 13.52 -1.11 -18.45
C ASP A 484 13.96 -0.54 -19.81
N TYR A 485 15.14 -0.91 -20.32
CA TYR A 485 15.81 -0.18 -21.40
C TYR A 485 16.03 -1.04 -22.65
N GLY A 486 15.71 -0.47 -23.83
CA GLY A 486 15.98 -1.07 -25.13
C GLY A 486 16.51 -0.05 -26.12
N TRP A 487 17.67 -0.31 -26.70
CA TRP A 487 18.30 0.54 -27.70
C TRP A 487 17.80 0.21 -29.10
N TYR A 488 17.62 1.26 -29.91
CA TYR A 488 17.30 1.21 -31.32
C TYR A 488 18.29 2.07 -32.09
N THR A 489 18.89 1.54 -33.15
CA THR A 489 19.82 2.30 -34.00
C THR A 489 19.48 2.09 -35.46
N THR A 490 19.62 3.15 -36.25
CA THR A 490 19.54 3.06 -37.71
C THR A 490 20.38 4.14 -38.37
N SER A 491 20.71 3.93 -39.64
CA SER A 491 21.41 4.92 -40.45
C SER A 491 20.67 5.14 -41.77
N PHE A 492 20.59 6.40 -42.21
CA PHE A 492 19.91 6.79 -43.43
C PHE A 492 20.73 7.84 -44.18
N LYS A 493 20.61 7.85 -45.51
CA LYS A 493 21.36 8.79 -46.36
C LYS A 493 20.46 9.96 -46.78
N VAL A 494 21.01 11.16 -46.74
CA VAL A 494 20.37 12.38 -47.25
C VAL A 494 21.23 12.96 -48.36
N HIS A 495 20.69 13.07 -49.56
CA HIS A 495 21.39 13.70 -50.68
C HIS A 495 21.48 15.21 -50.47
N LYS A 496 22.57 15.83 -50.96
CA LYS A 496 22.84 17.27 -50.77
C LYS A 496 21.73 18.16 -51.34
N ASN A 497 21.10 17.76 -52.44
CA ASN A 497 19.96 18.44 -53.07
C ASN A 497 18.65 18.29 -52.27
N HIS A 498 18.56 17.31 -51.36
CA HIS A 498 17.40 17.08 -50.50
C HIS A 498 17.44 17.94 -49.23
N LEU A 499 18.61 18.48 -48.89
CA LEU A 499 18.77 19.41 -47.77
C LEU A 499 18.06 20.74 -48.08
N PRO A 500 17.44 21.38 -47.08
CA PRO A 500 16.80 22.68 -47.29
C PRO A 500 17.81 23.74 -47.72
N THR A 501 17.56 24.39 -48.86
CA THR A 501 18.35 25.54 -49.33
C THR A 501 17.69 26.88 -49.00
N LYS A 502 16.37 26.89 -48.79
CA LYS A 502 15.59 28.10 -48.45
C LYS A 502 15.81 28.49 -46.99
N LYS A 503 16.13 29.76 -46.73
CA LYS A 503 16.18 30.33 -45.37
C LYS A 503 14.84 30.10 -44.66
N GLY A 504 14.90 29.59 -43.43
CA GLY A 504 13.73 29.35 -42.58
C GLY A 504 13.15 27.93 -42.61
N VAL A 505 13.46 27.12 -43.63
CA VAL A 505 13.05 25.71 -43.66
C VAL A 505 13.90 24.90 -42.68
N LYS A 506 13.24 24.19 -41.78
CA LYS A 506 13.85 23.39 -40.71
C LYS A 506 13.54 21.92 -40.93
N THR A 507 14.51 21.05 -40.64
CA THR A 507 14.28 19.60 -40.62
C THR A 507 14.01 19.12 -39.20
N PHE A 508 13.19 18.07 -39.10
CA PHE A 508 12.79 17.51 -37.82
C PHE A 508 12.90 15.99 -37.84
N VAL A 509 13.34 15.42 -36.72
CA VAL A 509 13.08 14.00 -36.41
C VAL A 509 11.73 13.95 -35.72
N ARG A 510 10.82 13.10 -36.21
CA ARG A 510 9.52 12.80 -35.59
C ARG A 510 9.42 11.31 -35.31
N ILE A 511 9.24 10.97 -34.03
CA ILE A 511 9.13 9.60 -33.52
C ILE A 511 7.78 9.46 -32.80
N ALA A 512 6.86 8.73 -33.41
CA ALA A 512 5.64 8.26 -32.77
C ALA A 512 5.94 6.96 -32.01
N SER A 513 5.65 6.95 -30.71
CA SER A 513 5.91 5.83 -29.81
C SER A 513 4.61 5.38 -29.14
N LEU A 514 4.45 4.07 -29.02
CA LEU A 514 3.45 3.44 -28.14
C LEU A 514 4.05 3.07 -26.77
N GLY A 515 5.27 3.55 -26.50
CA GLY A 515 6.02 3.29 -25.27
C GLY A 515 5.86 4.33 -24.19
N HIS A 516 6.50 4.11 -23.06
CA HIS A 516 6.29 4.98 -21.90
C HIS A 516 7.16 6.24 -21.95
N ALA A 517 8.44 6.08 -22.26
CA ALA A 517 9.37 7.17 -22.48
C ALA A 517 10.42 6.80 -23.53
N LEU A 518 11.08 7.82 -24.08
CA LEU A 518 12.11 7.67 -25.10
C LEU A 518 13.15 8.79 -24.98
N HIS A 519 14.41 8.45 -25.19
CA HIS A 519 15.50 9.41 -25.42
C HIS A 519 16.03 9.25 -26.86
N ALA A 520 16.42 10.33 -27.52
CA ALA A 520 16.91 10.29 -28.90
C ALA A 520 18.22 11.06 -29.09
N TRP A 521 19.07 10.54 -29.96
CA TRP A 521 20.31 11.16 -30.42
C TRP A 521 20.41 11.08 -31.93
N LEU A 522 20.96 12.11 -32.57
CA LEU A 522 21.28 12.11 -33.99
C LEU A 522 22.74 12.50 -34.17
N ASN A 523 23.50 11.69 -34.92
CA ASN A 523 24.93 11.90 -35.16
C ASN A 523 25.75 12.12 -33.86
N GLY A 524 25.33 11.49 -32.76
CA GLY A 524 25.95 11.61 -31.43
C GLY A 524 25.45 12.80 -30.59
N GLU A 525 24.67 13.71 -31.16
CA GLU A 525 24.08 14.84 -30.45
C GLU A 525 22.77 14.43 -29.76
N TYR A 526 22.62 14.76 -28.47
CA TYR A 526 21.39 14.48 -27.72
C TYR A 526 20.27 15.44 -28.13
N LEU A 527 19.15 14.88 -28.62
CA LEU A 527 17.99 15.67 -29.04
C LEU A 527 17.01 15.96 -27.90
N GLY A 528 17.02 15.13 -26.86
CA GLY A 528 16.10 15.20 -25.72
C GLY A 528 15.35 13.91 -25.47
N SER A 529 14.33 14.01 -24.61
CA SER A 529 13.42 12.93 -24.25
C SER A 529 11.95 13.31 -24.46
N GLY A 530 11.09 12.30 -24.52
CA GLY A 530 9.64 12.43 -24.52
C GLY A 530 9.00 11.26 -23.77
N HIS A 531 7.79 11.45 -23.27
CA HIS A 531 7.05 10.41 -22.56
C HIS A 531 5.54 10.57 -22.73
N GLY A 532 4.83 9.46 -22.57
CA GLY A 532 3.38 9.45 -22.39
C GLY A 532 2.99 9.59 -20.93
N SER A 533 1.78 9.17 -20.61
CA SER A 533 1.20 9.14 -19.28
C SER A 533 0.62 7.76 -18.96
N HIS A 534 0.17 7.57 -17.72
CA HIS A 534 -0.56 6.37 -17.35
C HIS A 534 -1.86 6.23 -18.17
N GLU A 535 -2.54 7.30 -18.52
CA GLU A 535 -3.81 7.26 -19.26
C GLU A 535 -3.55 7.08 -20.75
N GLU A 536 -2.78 7.98 -21.34
CA GLU A 536 -2.36 7.97 -22.74
C GLU A 536 -0.87 7.66 -22.82
N LYS A 537 -0.56 6.39 -23.10
CA LYS A 537 0.83 5.92 -23.16
C LYS A 537 1.50 6.42 -24.43
N SER A 538 0.75 6.56 -25.52
CA SER A 538 1.33 6.96 -26.80
C SER A 538 1.75 8.42 -26.78
N PHE A 539 2.83 8.74 -27.49
CA PHE A 539 3.29 10.11 -27.62
C PHE A 539 4.08 10.30 -28.92
N VAL A 540 4.23 11.56 -29.34
CA VAL A 540 5.06 11.94 -30.47
C VAL A 540 6.20 12.80 -29.97
N PHE A 541 7.43 12.29 -30.07
CA PHE A 541 8.63 13.07 -29.87
C PHE A 541 9.02 13.74 -31.19
N GLN A 542 9.08 15.07 -31.22
CA GLN A 542 9.50 15.83 -32.39
C GLN A 542 10.53 16.89 -32.01
N LYS A 543 11.69 16.87 -32.66
CA LYS A 543 12.76 17.85 -32.43
C LYS A 543 13.36 18.32 -33.74
N GLN A 544 13.68 19.60 -33.79
CA GLN A 544 14.46 20.19 -34.87
C GLN A 544 15.86 19.57 -34.86
N VAL A 545 16.38 19.24 -36.03
CA VAL A 545 17.71 18.64 -36.19
C VAL A 545 18.49 19.31 -37.31
N THR A 546 19.80 19.14 -37.31
CA THR A 546 20.67 19.49 -38.44
C THR A 546 21.13 18.21 -39.11
N LEU A 547 20.79 18.04 -40.39
CA LEU A 547 21.19 16.88 -41.17
C LEU A 547 22.46 17.19 -41.96
N LYS A 548 23.38 16.22 -42.04
CA LYS A 548 24.53 16.31 -42.95
C LYS A 548 24.22 15.61 -44.27
N ALA A 549 24.83 16.09 -45.34
CA ALA A 549 24.82 15.36 -46.61
C ALA A 549 25.55 14.01 -46.41
N GLY A 550 24.99 12.93 -46.96
CA GLY A 550 25.50 11.57 -46.74
C GLY A 550 24.78 10.85 -45.59
N GLU A 551 25.50 9.96 -44.91
CA GLU A 551 24.93 9.05 -43.90
C GLU A 551 24.73 9.76 -42.55
N ASN A 552 23.50 9.76 -42.04
CA ASN A 552 23.12 10.22 -40.72
C ASN A 552 22.79 9.01 -39.85
N HIS A 553 23.10 9.09 -38.55
CA HIS A 553 22.88 8.00 -37.61
C HIS A 553 21.90 8.41 -36.51
N LEU A 554 20.80 7.69 -36.39
CA LEU A 554 19.77 7.90 -35.36
C LEU A 554 19.88 6.80 -34.30
N VAL A 555 19.97 7.21 -33.04
CA VAL A 555 19.95 6.31 -31.88
C VAL A 555 18.77 6.70 -31.00
N MET A 556 18.02 5.71 -30.53
CA MET A 556 16.96 5.90 -29.55
C MET A 556 17.11 4.91 -28.41
N LEU A 557 16.73 5.35 -27.20
CA LEU A 557 16.55 4.50 -26.04
C LEU A 557 15.06 4.46 -25.72
N GLY A 558 14.41 3.32 -25.94
CA GLY A 558 13.07 3.05 -25.44
C GLY A 558 13.12 2.72 -23.95
N VAL A 559 12.21 3.32 -23.19
CA VAL A 559 12.19 3.22 -21.72
C VAL A 559 10.83 2.73 -21.25
N LEU A 560 10.85 1.67 -20.44
CA LEU A 560 9.71 1.14 -19.73
C LEU A 560 9.65 1.67 -18.29
N THR A 561 8.46 1.59 -17.70
CA THR A 561 8.23 1.93 -16.28
C THR A 561 7.48 0.80 -15.57
N GLY A 562 7.46 -0.39 -16.17
CA GLY A 562 6.64 -1.54 -15.79
C GLY A 562 5.84 -2.09 -16.97
N PHE A 563 5.18 -3.21 -16.77
CA PHE A 563 4.26 -3.83 -17.74
C PHE A 563 2.81 -3.43 -17.43
N PRO A 564 1.87 -3.55 -18.39
CA PRO A 564 0.45 -3.37 -18.12
C PRO A 564 0.00 -4.35 -17.04
N ASP A 565 -0.95 -3.97 -16.20
CA ASP A 565 -1.46 -4.81 -15.11
C ASP A 565 -2.95 -5.12 -15.22
N SER A 566 -3.62 -4.62 -16.27
CA SER A 566 -5.07 -4.68 -16.45
C SER A 566 -5.48 -4.70 -17.93
N GLY A 567 -6.72 -5.12 -18.18
CA GLY A 567 -7.32 -5.26 -19.51
C GLY A 567 -7.21 -6.68 -20.11
N SER A 568 -7.91 -6.89 -21.22
CA SER A 568 -7.86 -8.13 -22.01
C SER A 568 -6.70 -8.10 -23.01
N TYR A 569 -6.24 -9.29 -23.42
CA TYR A 569 -5.15 -9.47 -24.40
C TYR A 569 -3.83 -8.79 -23.99
N MET A 570 -3.49 -8.89 -22.69
CA MET A 570 -2.28 -8.28 -22.14
C MET A 570 -1.00 -8.85 -22.78
N GLU A 571 -1.01 -10.14 -23.13
CA GLU A 571 0.07 -10.82 -23.84
C GLU A 571 0.37 -10.21 -25.22
N HIS A 572 -0.63 -9.57 -25.83
CA HIS A 572 -0.53 -8.95 -27.16
C HIS A 572 -0.32 -7.43 -27.12
N ARG A 573 -0.16 -6.82 -25.93
CA ARG A 573 0.14 -5.39 -25.83
C ARG A 573 1.48 -5.09 -26.50
N TYR A 574 1.51 -4.03 -27.29
CA TYR A 574 2.67 -3.54 -28.00
C TYR A 574 3.18 -2.25 -27.35
N THR A 575 4.49 -2.08 -27.25
CA THR A 575 5.11 -0.85 -26.76
C THR A 575 6.41 -0.54 -27.52
N GLY A 576 6.81 0.74 -27.53
CA GLY A 576 8.03 1.20 -28.20
C GLY A 576 7.78 2.06 -29.46
N PRO A 577 8.86 2.47 -30.16
CA PRO A 577 8.79 3.29 -31.36
C PRO A 577 8.03 2.58 -32.48
N ARG A 578 7.06 3.26 -33.11
CA ARG A 578 6.21 2.69 -34.15
C ARG A 578 6.22 3.45 -35.47
N GLY A 579 6.47 4.76 -35.45
CA GLY A 579 6.61 5.56 -36.65
C GLY A 579 7.78 6.52 -36.50
N ILE A 580 8.74 6.48 -37.41
CA ILE A 580 9.95 7.29 -37.37
C ILE A 580 10.12 7.96 -38.73
N SER A 581 10.18 9.28 -38.75
CA SER A 581 10.26 10.06 -39.99
C SER A 581 11.17 11.27 -39.85
N ILE A 582 11.76 11.67 -40.97
CA ILE A 582 12.45 12.94 -41.14
C ILE A 582 11.54 13.86 -41.94
N LEU A 583 11.22 15.01 -41.36
CA LEU A 583 10.38 16.04 -41.96
C LEU A 583 11.23 17.20 -42.47
N GLY A 584 10.70 17.94 -43.44
CA GLY A 584 11.27 19.20 -43.91
C GLY A 584 12.37 19.07 -44.96
N LEU A 585 12.60 17.89 -45.54
CA LEU A 585 13.47 17.73 -46.72
C LEU A 585 12.77 18.29 -47.97
N THR A 586 13.53 18.76 -48.95
CA THR A 586 12.97 19.24 -50.23
C THR A 586 12.31 18.12 -51.03
N SER A 587 12.71 16.87 -50.80
CA SER A 587 12.10 15.66 -51.38
C SER A 587 10.81 15.21 -50.68
N GLY A 588 10.34 15.93 -49.66
CA GLY A 588 9.20 15.53 -48.84
C GLY A 588 9.60 14.75 -47.58
N THR A 589 8.66 14.01 -47.01
CA THR A 589 8.89 13.23 -45.79
C THR A 589 9.68 11.96 -46.10
N LEU A 590 10.78 11.73 -45.40
CA LEU A 590 11.50 10.47 -45.43
C LEU A 590 11.02 9.60 -44.26
N ASP A 591 10.24 8.57 -44.56
CA ASP A 591 9.88 7.54 -43.58
C ASP A 591 11.07 6.61 -43.35
N LEU A 592 11.49 6.44 -42.11
CA LEU A 592 12.57 5.54 -41.67
C LEU A 592 12.05 4.25 -41.06
N THR A 593 10.73 4.17 -40.81
CA THR A 593 10.11 3.06 -40.10
C THR A 593 10.38 1.75 -40.80
N GLU A 594 10.01 1.66 -42.09
CA GLU A 594 10.11 0.45 -42.93
C GLU A 594 11.19 0.51 -44.01
N SER A 595 11.77 1.69 -44.25
CA SER A 595 12.81 1.88 -45.28
C SER A 595 14.23 1.61 -44.79
N SER A 596 14.41 1.45 -43.49
CA SER A 596 15.73 1.36 -42.86
C SER A 596 15.85 0.08 -42.02
N LYS A 597 17.07 -0.46 -41.98
CA LYS A 597 17.40 -1.60 -41.12
C LYS A 597 17.61 -1.12 -39.68
N TRP A 598 16.99 -1.80 -38.73
CA TRP A 598 17.04 -1.46 -37.31
C TRP A 598 17.89 -2.44 -36.51
N GLY A 599 19.00 -1.95 -35.96
CA GLY A 599 19.80 -2.68 -34.97
C GLY A 599 19.29 -2.40 -33.55
N ASN A 600 19.28 -3.41 -32.68
CA ASN A 600 18.74 -3.29 -31.33
C ASN A 600 19.72 -3.87 -30.28
N LYS A 601 19.75 -3.30 -29.08
CA LYS A 601 20.50 -3.84 -27.92
C LYS A 601 19.63 -3.80 -26.67
N ILE A 602 19.67 -4.87 -25.88
CA ILE A 602 18.89 -4.99 -24.64
C ILE A 602 19.71 -4.42 -23.47
N GLY A 603 19.08 -3.56 -22.69
CA GLY A 603 19.59 -3.08 -21.40
C GLY A 603 20.77 -2.13 -21.48
N MET A 604 21.23 -1.71 -20.30
CA MET A 604 22.36 -0.82 -20.12
C MET A 604 23.64 -1.61 -19.80
N GLU A 605 24.82 -1.07 -20.11
CA GLU A 605 26.08 -1.77 -19.83
C GLU A 605 26.31 -1.89 -18.32
N GLY A 606 25.98 -0.85 -17.55
CA GLY A 606 26.04 -0.86 -16.09
C GLY A 606 25.12 -1.92 -15.46
N GLU A 607 23.93 -2.14 -16.02
CA GLU A 607 23.04 -3.23 -15.58
C GLU A 607 23.67 -4.59 -15.84
N LYS A 608 24.20 -4.80 -17.06
CA LYS A 608 24.85 -6.05 -17.48
C LYS A 608 26.07 -6.39 -16.63
N LEU A 609 26.88 -5.38 -16.28
CA LEU A 609 28.06 -5.55 -15.44
C LEU A 609 27.71 -5.69 -13.95
N GLY A 610 26.47 -5.33 -13.56
CA GLY A 610 25.99 -5.42 -12.18
C GLY A 610 26.57 -4.31 -11.30
N ILE A 611 26.84 -3.12 -11.83
CA ILE A 611 27.56 -2.04 -11.12
C ILE A 611 26.80 -1.42 -9.94
N HIS A 612 25.61 -1.94 -9.61
CA HIS A 612 24.91 -1.65 -8.38
C HIS A 612 25.41 -2.48 -7.18
N THR A 613 26.31 -3.45 -7.40
CA THR A 613 26.96 -4.27 -6.35
C THR A 613 28.45 -3.96 -6.22
N GLU A 614 29.03 -4.22 -5.04
CA GLU A 614 30.47 -4.00 -4.77
C GLU A 614 31.39 -4.74 -5.76
N GLU A 615 31.01 -5.93 -6.20
CA GLU A 615 31.74 -6.69 -7.23
C GLU A 615 31.61 -6.03 -8.60
N GLY A 616 30.42 -5.54 -8.96
CA GLY A 616 30.19 -4.86 -10.22
C GLY A 616 30.93 -3.53 -10.33
N LEU A 617 31.07 -2.78 -9.23
CA LEU A 617 31.81 -1.51 -9.20
C LEU A 617 33.24 -1.66 -9.73
N LYS A 618 33.88 -2.81 -9.52
CA LYS A 618 35.28 -3.07 -9.92
C LYS A 618 35.44 -3.32 -11.42
N LYS A 619 34.33 -3.53 -12.15
CA LYS A 619 34.35 -3.87 -13.58
C LYS A 619 34.35 -2.65 -14.49
N VAL A 620 34.20 -1.44 -13.93
CA VAL A 620 34.18 -0.19 -14.69
C VAL A 620 35.12 0.83 -14.08
N GLU A 621 35.61 1.73 -14.92
CA GLU A 621 36.40 2.87 -14.47
C GLU A 621 35.48 4.02 -14.06
N TRP A 622 35.57 4.42 -12.79
CA TRP A 622 34.77 5.50 -12.23
C TRP A 622 35.54 6.82 -12.22
N LYS A 623 34.93 7.88 -12.75
CA LYS A 623 35.49 9.24 -12.74
C LYS A 623 34.91 10.04 -11.59
N LYS A 624 35.65 11.00 -11.06
CA LYS A 624 35.11 11.92 -10.04
C LYS A 624 34.02 12.79 -10.66
N PHE A 625 32.89 12.97 -9.96
CA PHE A 625 31.87 13.91 -10.39
C PHE A 625 32.36 15.35 -10.28
N THR A 626 32.25 16.13 -11.36
CA THR A 626 32.74 17.52 -11.46
C THR A 626 31.62 18.55 -11.44
N GLY A 627 30.39 18.15 -11.08
CA GLY A 627 29.21 19.03 -11.02
C GLY A 627 28.33 19.00 -12.27
N LYS A 628 28.80 18.42 -13.38
CA LYS A 628 28.00 18.19 -14.59
C LYS A 628 28.28 16.79 -15.12
N ALA A 629 27.22 16.13 -15.58
CA ALA A 629 27.31 14.88 -16.32
C ALA A 629 26.24 14.86 -17.43
N PRO A 630 26.52 14.19 -18.55
CA PRO A 630 25.49 13.89 -19.55
C PRO A 630 24.42 12.95 -18.97
N GLY A 631 23.30 12.81 -19.68
CA GLY A 631 22.30 11.79 -19.34
C GLY A 631 22.86 10.37 -19.48
N LEU A 632 22.10 9.39 -19.02
CA LEU A 632 22.51 7.98 -18.95
C LEU A 632 23.78 7.77 -18.11
N THR A 633 23.85 8.46 -16.97
CA THR A 633 24.99 8.41 -16.07
C THR A 633 24.65 7.64 -14.80
N TRP A 634 25.55 6.75 -14.43
CA TRP A 634 25.56 6.07 -13.14
C TRP A 634 26.34 6.89 -12.13
N TYR A 635 25.78 7.06 -10.95
CA TYR A 635 26.39 7.72 -9.81
C TYR A 635 26.59 6.68 -8.71
N GLN A 636 27.75 6.71 -8.05
CA GLN A 636 27.98 5.93 -6.85
C GLN A 636 28.65 6.75 -5.76
N THR A 637 28.30 6.44 -4.52
CA THR A 637 28.95 6.99 -3.32
C THR A 637 28.70 6.09 -2.12
N TYR A 638 29.38 6.38 -1.01
CA TYR A 638 29.18 5.68 0.25
C TYR A 638 28.60 6.60 1.31
N PHE A 639 27.71 6.07 2.15
CA PHE A 639 27.09 6.81 3.25
C PHE A 639 26.95 5.95 4.50
N ASP A 640 26.90 6.58 5.66
CA ASP A 640 26.61 5.90 6.91
C ASP A 640 25.10 5.83 7.15
N ALA A 641 24.62 4.75 7.79
CA ALA A 641 23.19 4.64 8.09
C ALA A 641 22.71 5.81 8.98
N PRO A 642 21.50 6.35 8.73
CA PRO A 642 20.91 7.40 9.56
C PRO A 642 20.84 7.01 11.03
N GLU A 643 21.08 7.98 11.92
CA GLU A 643 21.38 7.81 13.35
C GLU A 643 20.26 7.25 14.23
N SER A 644 19.01 7.25 13.76
CA SER A 644 17.86 6.68 14.49
C SER A 644 17.57 5.24 14.07
N VAL A 645 16.82 4.48 14.89
CA VAL A 645 16.22 3.18 14.49
C VAL A 645 14.92 3.33 13.71
N SER A 646 14.37 4.55 13.61
CA SER A 646 13.16 4.85 12.83
C SER A 646 13.36 4.59 11.34
N ALA A 647 12.29 4.55 10.55
CA ALA A 647 12.40 4.35 9.10
C ALA A 647 13.32 5.40 8.43
N ALA A 648 13.95 5.00 7.32
CA ALA A 648 14.86 5.84 6.56
C ALA A 648 14.35 6.00 5.13
N THR A 649 14.67 7.14 4.53
CA THR A 649 14.30 7.43 3.15
C THR A 649 15.38 8.28 2.49
N ILE A 650 15.50 8.18 1.18
CA ILE A 650 16.28 9.11 0.36
C ILE A 650 15.33 10.03 -0.39
N ARG A 651 15.64 11.33 -0.41
CA ARG A 651 14.90 12.36 -1.12
C ARG A 651 15.68 12.71 -2.38
N MET A 652 15.04 12.54 -3.54
CA MET A 652 15.71 12.66 -4.84
C MET A 652 15.68 14.09 -5.39
N HIS A 653 15.73 15.09 -4.53
CA HIS A 653 15.76 16.49 -4.98
C HIS A 653 16.92 16.73 -5.96
N GLY A 654 16.65 17.49 -7.02
CA GLY A 654 17.64 17.85 -8.04
C GLY A 654 17.92 16.78 -9.08
N MET A 655 17.31 15.60 -8.97
CA MET A 655 17.44 14.50 -9.93
C MET A 655 16.35 14.57 -11.00
N GLY A 656 16.48 13.74 -12.04
CA GLY A 656 15.53 13.60 -13.15
C GLY A 656 14.76 12.30 -13.02
N LYS A 657 15.14 11.28 -13.80
CA LYS A 657 14.46 9.98 -13.87
C LYS A 657 15.48 8.84 -13.80
N GLY A 658 15.15 7.78 -13.08
CA GLY A 658 15.97 6.57 -13.12
C GLY A 658 15.68 5.58 -12.01
N LEU A 659 16.73 4.90 -11.54
CA LEU A 659 16.66 3.80 -10.58
C LEU A 659 17.65 4.00 -9.44
N ILE A 660 17.28 3.53 -8.24
CA ILE A 660 18.10 3.64 -7.02
C ILE A 660 18.39 2.24 -6.48
N TRP A 661 19.64 2.01 -6.09
CA TRP A 661 20.09 0.83 -5.35
C TRP A 661 20.84 1.23 -4.09
N VAL A 662 20.64 0.45 -3.03
CA VAL A 662 21.42 0.57 -1.78
C VAL A 662 21.95 -0.81 -1.42
N ASN A 663 23.28 -0.95 -1.33
CA ASN A 663 23.96 -2.22 -1.09
C ASN A 663 23.51 -3.35 -2.04
N GLY A 664 23.30 -3.02 -3.32
CA GLY A 664 22.81 -3.96 -4.34
C GLY A 664 21.29 -4.18 -4.35
N GLU A 665 20.57 -3.76 -3.31
CA GLU A 665 19.11 -3.91 -3.24
C GLU A 665 18.41 -2.76 -3.98
N GLY A 666 17.52 -3.10 -4.90
CA GLY A 666 16.74 -2.12 -5.66
C GLY A 666 15.71 -1.41 -4.79
N VAL A 667 15.90 -0.10 -4.56
CA VAL A 667 14.97 0.74 -3.81
C VAL A 667 13.73 1.04 -4.66
N GLY A 668 13.91 1.37 -5.95
CA GLY A 668 12.81 1.61 -6.87
C GLY A 668 13.15 2.58 -8.00
N ARG A 669 12.14 2.85 -8.84
CA ARG A 669 12.16 3.87 -9.90
C ARG A 669 11.85 5.24 -9.32
N TYR A 670 12.59 6.27 -9.72
CA TYR A 670 12.23 7.67 -9.43
C TYR A 670 11.97 8.44 -10.72
N TRP A 671 11.12 9.46 -10.61
CA TRP A 671 10.81 10.36 -11.72
C TRP A 671 10.40 11.73 -11.17
N GLN A 672 11.38 12.61 -11.01
CA GLN A 672 11.21 13.95 -10.46
C GLN A 672 10.82 14.99 -11.50
N SER A 673 11.24 14.78 -12.75
CA SER A 673 10.92 15.65 -13.89
C SER A 673 9.47 15.52 -14.36
N PHE A 674 8.79 14.40 -14.05
CA PHE A 674 7.36 14.24 -14.31
C PHE A 674 6.54 14.93 -13.20
N LEU A 675 6.21 16.20 -13.46
CA LEU A 675 5.46 17.03 -12.55
C LEU A 675 3.95 16.79 -12.67
N SER A 676 3.27 16.84 -11.53
CA SER A 676 1.82 16.93 -11.47
C SER A 676 1.32 18.31 -11.92
N PRO A 677 0.00 18.49 -12.12
CA PRO A 677 -0.58 19.82 -12.41
C PRO A 677 -0.27 20.90 -11.36
N LEU A 678 0.20 20.51 -10.16
CA LEU A 678 0.65 21.42 -9.11
C LEU A 678 2.12 21.85 -9.26
N GLY A 679 2.81 21.47 -10.34
CA GLY A 679 4.22 21.80 -10.59
C GLY A 679 5.20 21.06 -9.68
N GLN A 680 4.76 19.95 -9.06
CA GLN A 680 5.57 19.17 -8.12
C GLN A 680 5.64 17.69 -8.56
N PRO A 681 6.77 17.01 -8.33
CA PRO A 681 6.86 15.57 -8.56
C PRO A 681 5.91 14.81 -7.64
N THR A 682 5.33 13.72 -8.15
CA THR A 682 4.35 12.91 -7.39
C THR A 682 4.97 12.23 -6.16
N GLN A 683 6.25 11.86 -6.23
CA GLN A 683 6.98 11.22 -5.14
C GLN A 683 8.40 11.78 -5.08
N ILE A 684 8.82 12.23 -3.90
CA ILE A 684 10.18 12.73 -3.64
C ILE A 684 10.95 11.75 -2.77
N GLU A 685 10.28 11.17 -1.77
CA GLU A 685 10.91 10.31 -0.77
C GLU A 685 10.74 8.83 -1.14
N TYR A 686 11.88 8.13 -1.22
CA TYR A 686 11.97 6.71 -1.55
C TYR A 686 12.43 5.93 -0.33
N HIS A 687 11.61 4.99 0.13
CA HIS A 687 11.83 4.24 1.36
C HIS A 687 13.04 3.31 1.24
N ILE A 688 13.96 3.40 2.21
CA ILE A 688 15.08 2.48 2.36
C ILE A 688 14.85 1.65 3.63
N PRO A 689 14.45 0.36 3.49
CA PRO A 689 14.31 -0.54 4.61
C PRO A 689 15.58 -0.61 5.44
N ARG A 690 15.42 -0.70 6.77
CA ARG A 690 16.58 -0.83 7.67
C ARG A 690 17.39 -2.10 7.42
N SER A 691 16.78 -3.16 6.92
CA SER A 691 17.48 -4.39 6.54
C SER A 691 18.37 -4.24 5.30
N PHE A 692 18.19 -3.19 4.49
CA PHE A 692 19.12 -2.88 3.39
C PHE A 692 20.38 -2.17 3.90
N LEU A 693 20.40 -1.70 5.15
CA LEU A 693 21.46 -0.84 5.67
C LEU A 693 22.41 -1.59 6.61
N LYS A 694 23.70 -1.44 6.34
CA LYS A 694 24.82 -1.67 7.27
C LYS A 694 25.02 -0.44 8.17
N PRO A 695 25.64 -0.55 9.36
CA PRO A 695 25.87 0.59 10.24
C PRO A 695 26.69 1.75 9.63
N LYS A 696 27.63 1.41 8.74
CA LYS A 696 28.56 2.32 8.04
C LYS A 696 28.82 1.82 6.62
N LYS A 697 29.36 2.69 5.76
CA LYS A 697 29.80 2.37 4.38
C LYS A 697 28.73 1.62 3.58
N ASN A 698 27.51 2.16 3.56
CA ASN A 698 26.47 1.70 2.63
C ASN A 698 26.78 2.24 1.25
N LEU A 699 26.77 1.37 0.26
CA LEU A 699 26.90 1.74 -1.14
C LEU A 699 25.55 2.28 -1.64
N LEU A 700 25.54 3.51 -2.17
CA LEU A 700 24.44 4.07 -2.95
C LEU A 700 24.85 4.05 -4.41
N VAL A 701 24.00 3.48 -5.27
CA VAL A 701 24.15 3.55 -6.72
C VAL A 701 22.85 4.07 -7.33
N ILE A 702 22.96 5.02 -8.25
CA ILE A 702 21.83 5.63 -8.95
C ILE A 702 22.12 5.59 -10.43
N PHE A 703 21.17 5.11 -11.23
CA PHE A 703 21.17 5.37 -12.66
C PHE A 703 20.28 6.59 -12.91
N GLU A 704 20.77 7.56 -13.68
CA GLU A 704 20.07 8.79 -14.06
C GLU A 704 20.02 8.92 -15.58
N GLU A 705 18.82 9.11 -16.09
CA GLU A 705 18.52 9.18 -17.52
C GLU A 705 18.75 10.58 -18.10
N GLU A 706 18.55 11.62 -17.29
CA GLU A 706 18.53 13.01 -17.73
C GLU A 706 19.88 13.74 -17.48
N PRO A 707 20.31 14.63 -18.39
CA PRO A 707 21.54 15.39 -18.20
C PRO A 707 21.39 16.51 -17.16
N ASN A 708 22.53 17.01 -16.66
CA ASN A 708 22.62 18.23 -15.84
C ASN A 708 21.84 18.21 -14.51
N VAL A 709 21.66 17.02 -13.93
CA VAL A 709 21.10 16.87 -12.57
C VAL A 709 22.05 17.38 -11.49
N LYS A 710 21.49 17.63 -10.31
CA LYS A 710 22.18 18.17 -9.12
C LYS A 710 22.11 17.18 -7.96
N PRO A 711 22.90 16.10 -7.97
CA PRO A 711 22.86 15.06 -6.94
C PRO A 711 23.24 15.58 -5.54
N GLU A 712 23.91 16.73 -5.44
CA GLU A 712 24.20 17.41 -4.18
C GLU A 712 22.95 17.92 -3.43
N LEU A 713 21.82 18.07 -4.12
CA LEU A 713 20.54 18.46 -3.50
C LEU A 713 19.82 17.29 -2.84
N MET A 714 20.20 16.05 -3.20
CA MET A 714 19.65 14.86 -2.56
C MET A 714 20.01 14.81 -1.08
N ASP A 715 19.16 14.17 -0.28
CA ASP A 715 19.56 13.84 1.09
C ASP A 715 18.79 12.64 1.66
N PHE A 716 19.36 12.08 2.73
CA PHE A 716 18.72 11.06 3.54
C PHE A 716 17.95 11.68 4.69
N ALA A 717 16.72 11.20 4.90
CA ALA A 717 15.87 11.63 6.00
C ALA A 717 15.44 10.44 6.88
N ILE A 718 15.27 10.73 8.17
CA ILE A 718 14.65 9.87 9.16
C ILE A 718 13.15 10.18 9.15
N VAL A 719 12.33 9.13 9.07
CA VAL A 719 10.88 9.24 8.98
C VAL A 719 10.25 8.87 10.31
N ASN A 720 9.34 9.72 10.80
CA ASN A 720 8.55 9.45 12.01
C ASN A 720 7.17 10.11 11.95
N ARG A 721 6.34 9.84 12.96
CA ARG A 721 5.04 10.46 13.19
C ARG A 721 4.97 11.06 14.60
N ASP A 722 6.01 11.82 14.94
CA ASP A 722 6.17 12.39 16.28
C ASP A 722 5.33 13.65 16.50
N THR A 723 4.77 14.21 15.43
CA THR A 723 3.74 15.25 15.53
C THR A 723 2.40 14.56 15.72
N VAL A 724 1.88 14.61 16.94
CA VAL A 724 0.62 13.98 17.34
C VAL A 724 -0.39 15.09 17.63
N CYS A 725 -1.61 14.93 17.15
CA CYS A 725 -2.65 15.92 17.34
C CYS A 725 -3.97 15.31 17.81
N SER A 726 -4.90 16.16 18.24
CA SER A 726 -6.30 15.82 18.47
C SER A 726 -7.17 16.96 17.97
N TYR A 727 -8.35 16.64 17.43
CA TYR A 727 -9.32 17.60 16.91
C TYR A 727 -10.74 17.09 17.22
N VAL A 728 -11.32 17.51 18.35
CA VAL A 728 -12.57 16.93 18.89
C VAL A 728 -13.57 18.05 19.21
N GLY A 729 -14.79 17.95 18.68
CA GLY A 729 -15.87 18.91 18.95
C GLY A 729 -16.56 18.63 20.28
N GLU A 730 -16.93 19.68 21.03
CA GLU A 730 -17.58 19.53 22.35
C GLU A 730 -18.96 18.84 22.31
N ASN A 731 -19.57 18.75 21.12
CA ASN A 731 -20.82 18.05 20.85
C ASN A 731 -20.64 16.60 20.35
N TYR A 732 -19.41 16.09 20.31
CA TYR A 732 -19.15 14.72 19.85
C TYR A 732 -19.58 13.68 20.88
N THR A 733 -19.87 12.48 20.39
CA THR A 733 -20.17 11.33 21.23
C THR A 733 -18.89 10.83 21.93
N PRO A 734 -18.93 10.48 23.22
CA PRO A 734 -17.82 9.85 23.91
C PRO A 734 -17.32 8.58 23.19
N SER A 735 -16.03 8.28 23.32
CA SER A 735 -15.41 7.15 22.62
C SER A 735 -16.09 5.82 22.95
N VAL A 736 -16.26 4.97 21.92
CA VAL A 736 -16.72 3.59 22.05
C VAL A 736 -15.97 2.77 23.12
N ARG A 737 -14.74 3.17 23.47
CA ARG A 737 -13.91 2.53 24.50
C ARG A 737 -14.55 2.55 25.89
N HIS A 738 -15.51 3.43 26.15
CA HIS A 738 -16.25 3.48 27.41
C HIS A 738 -17.33 2.40 27.53
N TRP A 739 -17.58 1.62 26.48
CA TRP A 739 -18.71 0.71 26.41
C TRP A 739 -18.27 -0.74 26.29
N THR A 740 -19.02 -1.63 26.93
CA THR A 740 -18.87 -3.08 26.82
C THR A 740 -20.23 -3.74 26.74
N ARG A 741 -20.28 -4.96 26.19
CA ARG A 741 -21.49 -5.78 26.15
C ARG A 741 -21.32 -6.99 27.06
N LYS A 742 -22.18 -7.11 28.07
CA LYS A 742 -22.31 -8.33 28.90
C LYS A 742 -23.63 -9.02 28.54
N LYS A 743 -23.54 -10.22 27.97
CA LYS A 743 -24.71 -10.97 27.45
C LYS A 743 -25.55 -10.10 26.50
N ASP A 744 -26.74 -9.68 26.94
CA ASP A 744 -27.72 -8.92 26.16
C ASP A 744 -27.68 -7.42 26.42
N GLN A 745 -26.89 -6.94 27.38
CA GLN A 745 -26.87 -5.54 27.80
C GLN A 745 -25.57 -4.84 27.44
N VAL A 746 -25.71 -3.65 26.86
CA VAL A 746 -24.61 -2.70 26.69
C VAL A 746 -24.57 -1.83 27.94
N GLN A 747 -23.38 -1.68 28.51
CA GLN A 747 -23.16 -0.87 29.70
C GLN A 747 -21.86 -0.09 29.60
N ALA A 748 -21.80 1.03 30.31
CA ALA A 748 -20.56 1.74 30.50
C ALA A 748 -19.59 0.89 31.34
N ILE A 749 -18.29 1.03 31.07
CA ILE A 749 -17.22 0.43 31.87
C ILE A 749 -17.00 1.23 33.16
N THR A 750 -17.31 2.53 33.14
CA THR A 750 -17.16 3.48 34.23
C THR A 750 -18.42 4.33 34.34
N ASP A 751 -18.81 4.73 35.56
CA ASP A 751 -20.06 5.47 35.80
C ASP A 751 -20.11 6.83 35.08
N ASN A 752 -18.96 7.50 34.95
CA ASN A 752 -18.85 8.81 34.30
C ASN A 752 -18.30 8.72 32.88
N VAL A 753 -19.14 8.34 31.92
CA VAL A 753 -18.79 8.43 30.50
C VAL A 753 -18.75 9.89 30.09
N SER A 754 -17.57 10.39 29.72
CA SER A 754 -17.36 11.77 29.29
C SER A 754 -16.54 11.83 28.00
N LEU A 755 -16.76 12.88 27.22
CA LEU A 755 -16.00 13.13 26.00
C LEU A 755 -14.57 13.54 26.35
N THR A 756 -13.61 12.86 25.74
CA THR A 756 -12.18 13.10 25.98
C THR A 756 -11.39 13.11 24.68
N ALA A 757 -10.35 13.95 24.65
CA ALA A 757 -9.29 13.90 23.66
C ALA A 757 -8.14 13.08 24.23
N THR A 758 -7.70 12.03 23.52
CA THR A 758 -6.55 11.21 23.92
C THR A 758 -5.38 11.49 22.99
N LEU A 759 -4.19 11.70 23.55
CA LEU A 759 -2.94 11.83 22.81
C LEU A 759 -1.95 10.78 23.32
N LYS A 760 -1.36 10.01 22.40
CA LYS A 760 -0.38 8.97 22.71
C LYS A 760 0.82 9.04 21.77
N CYS A 761 2.01 9.10 22.37
CA CYS A 761 3.27 9.02 21.66
C CYS A 761 3.63 7.57 21.29
N SER A 762 4.36 7.41 20.19
CA SER A 762 4.82 6.09 19.75
C SER A 762 6.00 5.57 20.58
N GLY A 763 5.99 4.27 20.89
CA GLY A 763 7.08 3.60 21.60
C GLY A 763 7.29 4.14 23.03
N THR A 764 8.54 4.47 23.36
CA THR A 764 8.94 5.00 24.69
C THR A 764 9.01 6.53 24.74
N LYS A 765 8.55 7.21 23.70
CA LYS A 765 8.58 8.68 23.62
C LYS A 765 7.53 9.27 24.56
N LYS A 766 7.78 10.51 24.98
CA LYS A 766 6.91 11.34 25.81
C LYS A 766 6.59 12.63 25.08
N ILE A 767 5.49 13.27 25.45
CA ILE A 767 5.11 14.59 24.98
C ILE A 767 6.14 15.58 25.52
N ALA A 768 6.96 16.12 24.61
CA ALA A 768 8.08 16.99 24.93
C ALA A 768 7.72 18.48 24.80
N ALA A 769 6.72 18.80 23.98
CA ALA A 769 6.23 20.16 23.82
C ALA A 769 4.76 20.17 23.36
N VAL A 770 4.03 21.21 23.77
CA VAL A 770 2.73 21.58 23.20
C VAL A 770 2.98 22.71 22.21
N GLU A 771 2.89 22.39 20.92
CA GLU A 771 3.18 23.34 19.83
C GLU A 771 1.96 24.21 19.51
N PHE A 772 0.75 23.66 19.67
CA PHE A 772 -0.50 24.37 19.46
C PHE A 772 -1.60 23.81 20.38
N ALA A 773 -2.47 24.68 20.89
CA ALA A 773 -3.68 24.29 21.60
C ALA A 773 -4.74 25.38 21.42
N SER A 774 -5.95 24.97 21.06
CA SER A 774 -7.10 25.86 20.95
C SER A 774 -8.38 25.14 21.35
N PHE A 775 -9.19 25.79 22.18
CA PHE A 775 -10.57 25.40 22.46
C PHE A 775 -11.49 26.53 21.98
N GLY A 776 -12.00 26.39 20.77
CA GLY A 776 -12.64 27.48 20.03
C GLY A 776 -12.99 27.05 18.60
N ASN A 777 -12.66 27.83 17.58
CA ASN A 777 -12.87 27.47 16.16
C ASN A 777 -11.56 27.42 15.34
N PRO A 778 -10.54 26.67 15.77
CA PRO A 778 -9.26 26.54 15.06
C PRO A 778 -9.43 26.01 13.63
N ILE A 779 -8.55 26.46 12.74
CA ILE A 779 -8.52 26.11 11.32
C ILE A 779 -7.24 25.34 11.02
N GLY A 780 -7.30 24.38 10.11
CA GLY A 780 -6.15 23.64 9.61
C GLY A 780 -6.20 22.15 9.94
N VAL A 781 -5.06 21.50 9.77
CA VAL A 781 -4.89 20.04 9.95
C VAL A 781 -3.69 19.75 10.83
N CYS A 782 -3.58 18.52 11.33
CA CYS A 782 -2.46 18.12 12.18
C CYS A 782 -1.10 18.44 11.52
N GLY A 783 -0.26 19.21 12.22
CA GLY A 783 1.01 19.74 11.72
C GLY A 783 0.95 21.18 11.22
N ASN A 784 -0.24 21.75 11.01
CA ASN A 784 -0.43 23.10 10.51
C ASN A 784 -1.76 23.72 10.99
N PHE A 785 -1.99 23.72 12.31
CA PHE A 785 -3.14 24.42 12.89
C PHE A 785 -2.88 25.92 13.04
N THR A 786 -3.97 26.69 12.95
CA THR A 786 -4.01 28.14 13.20
C THR A 786 -5.20 28.48 14.09
N LEU A 787 -5.08 29.55 14.87
CA LEU A 787 -6.20 30.04 15.68
C LEU A 787 -7.31 30.56 14.75
N GLY A 788 -8.55 30.26 15.09
CA GLY A 788 -9.71 30.87 14.44
C GLY A 788 -10.06 32.23 15.06
N THR A 789 -11.27 32.71 14.78
CA THR A 789 -11.78 33.96 15.34
C THR A 789 -12.05 33.91 16.85
N CYS A 790 -12.08 32.71 17.44
CA CYS A 790 -12.25 32.52 18.86
C CYS A 790 -11.40 31.38 19.43
N ASN A 791 -10.86 31.60 20.63
CA ASN A 791 -10.07 30.63 21.38
C ASN A 791 -10.13 30.94 22.89
N ALA A 792 -10.22 29.90 23.73
CA ALA A 792 -9.99 30.04 25.17
C ALA A 792 -8.49 30.31 25.47
N PRO A 793 -8.12 31.44 26.10
CA PRO A 793 -6.71 31.82 26.33
C PRO A 793 -5.91 30.78 27.13
N VAL A 794 -6.56 30.08 28.07
CA VAL A 794 -5.94 29.05 28.92
C VAL A 794 -5.65 27.72 28.21
N SER A 795 -6.08 27.55 26.95
CA SER A 795 -6.00 26.27 26.22
C SER A 795 -4.62 25.62 26.32
N LYS A 796 -3.54 26.36 26.04
CA LYS A 796 -2.18 25.82 26.07
C LYS A 796 -1.76 25.36 27.47
N GLN A 797 -2.00 26.16 28.49
CA GLN A 797 -1.67 25.83 29.88
C GLN A 797 -2.41 24.58 30.37
N VAL A 798 -3.70 24.46 30.01
CA VAL A 798 -4.52 23.28 30.31
C VAL A 798 -3.91 22.03 29.68
N ILE A 799 -3.52 22.09 28.40
CA ILE A 799 -2.88 20.94 27.74
C ILE A 799 -1.53 20.61 28.36
N GLU A 800 -0.67 21.60 28.63
CA GLU A 800 0.64 21.39 29.26
C GLU A 800 0.49 20.67 30.60
N LYS A 801 -0.45 21.11 31.45
CA LYS A 801 -0.79 20.47 32.72
C LYS A 801 -1.21 19.00 32.55
N HIS A 802 -1.99 18.69 31.53
CA HIS A 802 -2.48 17.33 31.30
C HIS A 802 -1.43 16.42 30.68
N CYS A 803 -0.56 16.92 29.81
CA CYS A 803 0.16 16.10 28.83
C CYS A 803 1.68 16.16 28.91
N LEU A 804 2.28 17.28 29.33
CA LEU A 804 3.72 17.47 29.25
C LEU A 804 4.47 16.41 30.08
N GLY A 805 5.50 15.80 29.50
CA GLY A 805 6.30 14.75 30.15
C GLY A 805 5.65 13.36 30.23
N LYS A 806 4.42 13.18 29.73
CA LYS A 806 3.71 11.89 29.72
C LYS A 806 3.81 11.21 28.36
N ALA A 807 3.74 9.87 28.34
CA ALA A 807 3.71 9.09 27.09
C ALA A 807 2.30 9.07 26.46
N GLU A 808 1.28 9.19 27.30
CA GLU A 808 -0.13 9.25 26.93
C GLU A 808 -0.83 10.19 27.91
N CYS A 809 -1.80 10.97 27.42
CA CYS A 809 -2.65 11.82 28.24
C CYS A 809 -4.09 11.79 27.72
N VAL A 810 -5.02 12.04 28.63
CA VAL A 810 -6.46 12.14 28.38
C VAL A 810 -6.90 13.51 28.87
N ILE A 811 -7.55 14.27 28.00
CA ILE A 811 -8.01 15.64 28.26
C ILE A 811 -9.54 15.65 28.20
N PRO A 812 -10.25 16.06 29.26
CA PRO A 812 -11.69 16.25 29.20
C PRO A 812 -12.07 17.36 28.19
N VAL A 813 -13.02 17.07 27.30
CA VAL A 813 -13.51 18.04 26.31
C VAL A 813 -14.83 18.61 26.83
N ASN A 814 -14.74 19.61 27.70
CA ASN A 814 -15.90 20.30 28.25
C ASN A 814 -15.55 21.73 28.64
N LYS A 815 -16.58 22.59 28.77
CA LYS A 815 -16.41 24.01 29.05
C LYS A 815 -15.69 24.28 30.37
N SER A 816 -15.98 23.52 31.43
CA SER A 816 -15.38 23.76 32.75
C SER A 816 -13.86 23.53 32.78
N THR A 817 -13.33 22.72 31.87
CA THR A 817 -11.88 22.46 31.75
C THR A 817 -11.11 23.64 31.15
N PHE A 818 -11.76 24.46 30.32
CA PHE A 818 -11.15 25.56 29.55
C PHE A 818 -11.67 26.95 29.93
N GLN A 819 -12.50 27.05 30.97
CA GLN A 819 -12.96 28.33 31.51
C GLN A 819 -11.91 28.93 32.44
N GLN A 820 -11.66 30.23 32.29
CA GLN A 820 -10.96 31.05 33.27
C GLN A 820 -11.98 31.97 33.94
N ASP A 821 -11.98 32.04 35.28
CA ASP A 821 -12.90 32.87 36.07
C ASP A 821 -14.40 32.68 35.73
N LYS A 822 -14.79 31.44 35.37
CA LYS A 822 -16.15 31.08 34.92
C LYS A 822 -16.64 31.82 33.66
N LYS A 823 -15.75 32.47 32.90
CA LYS A 823 -16.10 33.15 31.64
C LYS A 823 -15.86 32.23 30.45
N ASP A 824 -16.89 32.04 29.62
CA ASP A 824 -16.76 31.40 28.31
C ASP A 824 -16.28 32.43 27.28
N SER A 825 -15.05 32.26 26.78
CA SER A 825 -14.47 33.15 25.77
C SER A 825 -15.10 32.96 24.38
N CYS A 826 -15.72 31.80 24.10
CA CYS A 826 -16.32 31.47 22.81
C CYS A 826 -17.80 31.15 22.95
N LYS A 827 -18.59 32.17 23.31
CA LYS A 827 -20.06 32.10 23.31
C LYS A 827 -20.57 31.88 21.88
N ASN A 828 -21.65 31.10 21.74
CA ASN A 828 -22.34 30.82 20.47
C ASN A 828 -21.53 30.08 19.39
N VAL A 829 -20.34 29.58 19.73
CA VAL A 829 -19.52 28.72 18.85
C VAL A 829 -19.54 27.30 19.41
N VAL A 830 -19.83 26.31 18.57
CA VAL A 830 -19.56 24.91 18.90
C VAL A 830 -18.05 24.73 18.92
N LYS A 831 -17.48 24.57 20.11
CA LYS A 831 -16.02 24.59 20.28
C LYS A 831 -15.40 23.28 19.83
N MET A 832 -14.31 23.39 19.08
CA MET A 832 -13.39 22.31 18.75
C MET A 832 -12.16 22.42 19.65
N LEU A 833 -11.81 21.33 20.32
CA LEU A 833 -10.51 21.17 20.97
C LEU A 833 -9.49 20.69 19.93
N ALA A 834 -8.62 21.58 19.48
CA ALA A 834 -7.46 21.26 18.65
C ALA A 834 -6.19 21.30 19.50
N VAL A 835 -5.41 20.23 19.46
CA VAL A 835 -4.13 20.11 20.18
C VAL A 835 -3.08 19.57 19.23
N GLN A 836 -1.88 20.14 19.23
CA GLN A 836 -0.69 19.60 18.56
C GLN A 836 0.45 19.51 19.56
N VAL A 837 1.01 18.31 19.67
CA VAL A 837 2.15 18.02 20.53
C VAL A 837 3.29 17.39 19.74
N LYS A 838 4.50 17.64 20.21
CA LYS A 838 5.71 17.00 19.73
C LYS A 838 6.12 15.90 20.68
N CYS A 839 6.17 14.67 20.19
CA CYS A 839 6.73 13.54 20.91
C CYS A 839 8.25 13.50 20.77
N GLY A 840 8.95 13.24 21.86
CA GLY A 840 10.40 13.12 21.90
C GLY A 840 10.85 12.10 22.94
N ARG A 841 12.08 11.61 22.81
CA ARG A 841 12.76 11.01 23.95
C ARG A 841 13.28 12.18 24.78
N GLY A 842 13.02 12.19 26.08
CA GLY A 842 13.70 13.14 26.97
C GLY A 842 15.20 13.06 26.72
N LYS A 843 15.91 14.19 26.75
CA LYS A 843 17.38 14.15 26.80
C LYS A 843 17.73 13.17 27.92
N LYS A 844 18.45 12.08 27.63
CA LYS A 844 19.22 11.42 28.68
C LYS A 844 20.15 12.54 29.17
N ASN A 845 19.95 13.00 30.41
CA ASN A 845 21.00 13.74 31.08
C ASN A 845 22.26 12.87 31.10
#